data_AF-A0A6B1C187-F1
#
_entry.id   AF-A0A6B1C187-F1
#
_cell.length_a   1.000
_cell.length_b   1.000
_cell.length_c   1.000
_cell.angle_alpha   90.00
_cell.angle_beta   90.00
_cell.angle_gamma   90.00
#
_symmetry.space_group_name_H-M   'P 1'
#
loop_
_entity.id
_entity.type
_entity.pdbx_description
1 polymer ?
#
loop_
_entity_poly.entity_id
_entity_poly.type
_entity_poly.pdbx_seq_one_letter_code
_entity_poly.pdbx_strand_id
1 'polypeptide(L)'
;MRRTRVVTATGVAVALLAGVLAFGGAGAASAQEPVLISEEVTTQEEATTEEANCETIDLGLLDSTPGSQLTASGRWTTEDCDSRFRVNSDAHTYQFEIDATGRIRVDLNSSDADSYLYLLDADGTRISENDDGGVGALDARIERELEAGVYLIEATTTASRVRGSADFEVEVTQVDTCEPEALGALTPEQDIEISGFWTPESCQSIFLTGHPSQYFVFSLPEGARVRVDLTSEIGDPVLIVAPIVALRSVVPGQVAHNDDAAGTRNSRIEQYFPADVYGIEATTYRARDLQGPLVDFTLTLTIVEEEVQQNSPSLKIEEIDIPTEVVAGDPILVNFRVGNLGGDAFPDEESNAILYAVGPRVFDRTGPLFSHLWPAGVSYHTNEETASATSTTTPLVAPFSVTIYRTGPAWLFTAVLVEDGNEDEISFHGLWHDLMVLSGPTYDPVLVDVDGVVYSVSAALDEDVEDEDDEGTVITTVTSVDDPEAEIDAETEARARYAAGVRTQLLDGIFDRPEIAALPQAAEPNPVTVPSPSSGALLRTAAGRFAVLVNSSDLLETLANGEATSPVAVEDLILSTAERVSETYASLAASWQSLLEQIEGGGALSFADAFAVHSELAYAESILSPALVPSTIVAAARAAEQGWDDPEVQAMLAGQPSCNANPTDLRDAYEAAGVENVDELMALDTELRAASPVYGLLIDGALCAAAATDATNHRFLERLEIDDSGLLLELFAPEEPAEPEEEPEPDPPIELRVMARLGEDGRIEHGVELASGFQILPERRYLPSDTQVGMWYSTLDVELSGTSIGQIRARRLADGRIELGFRDFEGGNLIPDIAYLPADLDEGAWYRSSLIEVQRPPEPAEDEEEPA
;
A
#
# COMPACT_ATOMS: atom_id res chain seq x y z
N MET A 1 4.51 -40.64 -21.91
CA MET A 1 4.33 -40.11 -23.29
C MET A 1 3.03 -40.62 -23.89
N ARG A 2 1.95 -39.84 -23.79
CA ARG A 2 0.71 -39.95 -24.58
C ARG A 2 -0.08 -38.65 -24.34
N ARG A 3 -0.45 -37.95 -25.42
CA ARG A 3 -1.48 -36.90 -25.41
C ARG A 3 -2.82 -37.54 -25.01
N THR A 4 -3.71 -36.81 -24.33
CA THR A 4 -5.05 -36.37 -24.82
C THR A 4 -5.91 -35.81 -23.66
N ARG A 5 -6.40 -34.57 -23.85
CA ARG A 5 -7.62 -33.89 -23.34
C ARG A 5 -8.06 -34.03 -21.86
N VAL A 6 -8.25 -32.87 -21.22
CA VAL A 6 -9.30 -32.64 -20.21
C VAL A 6 -10.14 -31.47 -20.70
N VAL A 7 -11.45 -31.67 -20.72
CA VAL A 7 -12.51 -30.69 -20.97
C VAL A 7 -13.19 -30.41 -19.62
N THR A 8 -13.55 -29.14 -19.46
CA THR A 8 -14.40 -28.46 -18.46
C THR A 8 -15.80 -29.14 -18.31
N ALA A 9 -16.74 -28.84 -17.41
CA ALA A 9 -17.06 -27.69 -16.58
C ALA A 9 -18.15 -28.10 -15.54
N THR A 10 -18.22 -27.33 -14.44
CA THR A 10 -19.41 -26.80 -13.71
C THR A 10 -20.60 -27.67 -13.24
N GLY A 11 -21.11 -27.32 -12.04
CA GLY A 11 -22.51 -27.55 -11.68
C GLY A 11 -22.90 -27.51 -10.19
N VAL A 12 -23.05 -26.30 -9.61
CA VAL A 12 -24.16 -25.78 -8.75
C VAL A 12 -24.63 -26.51 -7.47
N ALA A 13 -24.79 -25.72 -6.41
CA ALA A 13 -25.35 -26.01 -5.08
C ALA A 13 -26.90 -26.04 -5.01
N VAL A 14 -27.49 -26.80 -4.07
CA VAL A 14 -28.71 -26.45 -3.28
C VAL A 14 -28.75 -27.30 -1.98
N ALA A 15 -29.21 -26.65 -0.90
CA ALA A 15 -29.23 -26.99 0.53
C ALA A 15 -30.27 -28.04 1.04
N LEU A 16 -30.13 -28.49 2.31
CA LEU A 16 -31.06 -28.24 3.46
C LEU A 16 -30.86 -29.12 4.72
N LEU A 17 -30.75 -28.44 5.88
CA LEU A 17 -31.35 -28.67 7.23
C LEU A 17 -31.03 -29.88 8.17
N ALA A 18 -30.60 -29.48 9.39
CA ALA A 18 -30.99 -29.91 10.76
C ALA A 18 -30.53 -31.24 11.40
N GLY A 19 -29.62 -31.09 12.39
CA GLY A 19 -29.71 -31.52 13.80
C GLY A 19 -30.17 -32.94 14.22
N VAL A 20 -29.37 -33.61 15.07
CA VAL A 20 -29.71 -34.14 16.44
C VAL A 20 -28.72 -35.25 16.90
N LEU A 21 -28.41 -35.17 18.21
CA LEU A 21 -27.71 -36.03 19.17
C LEU A 21 -27.79 -37.58 19.11
N ALA A 22 -26.74 -38.20 19.70
CA ALA A 22 -26.74 -39.26 20.74
C ALA A 22 -26.68 -40.80 20.43
N PHE A 23 -25.69 -41.42 21.10
CA PHE A 23 -25.65 -42.73 21.80
C PHE A 23 -25.74 -44.10 21.05
N GLY A 24 -24.69 -44.93 21.25
CA GLY A 24 -24.81 -46.22 21.96
C GLY A 24 -25.04 -47.54 21.19
N GLY A 25 -24.00 -48.38 21.09
CA GLY A 25 -23.96 -49.73 21.68
C GLY A 25 -24.62 -50.97 21.01
N ALA A 26 -23.74 -51.92 20.65
CA ALA A 26 -23.74 -53.37 21.01
C ALA A 26 -24.44 -54.47 20.15
N GLY A 27 -23.73 -55.62 20.07
CA GLY A 27 -24.25 -57.00 19.85
C GLY A 27 -23.56 -57.77 18.69
N ALA A 28 -22.52 -58.59 18.84
CA ALA A 28 -22.30 -59.87 19.56
C ALA A 28 -22.85 -61.16 18.88
N ALA A 29 -21.96 -62.16 18.69
CA ALA A 29 -22.12 -63.65 18.79
C ALA A 29 -21.16 -64.38 17.80
N SER A 30 -20.13 -65.15 18.21
CA SER A 30 -20.09 -66.51 18.85
C SER A 30 -20.60 -67.65 17.95
N ALA A 31 -20.03 -68.85 17.82
CA ALA A 31 -18.77 -69.53 18.18
C ALA A 31 -18.84 -70.98 17.59
N GLN A 32 -17.72 -71.65 17.29
CA GLN A 32 -17.55 -73.10 17.53
C GLN A 32 -16.11 -73.61 17.28
N GLU A 33 -15.62 -74.39 18.25
CA GLU A 33 -14.36 -75.18 18.37
C GLU A 33 -14.35 -76.46 17.49
N PRO A 34 -13.21 -77.21 17.24
CA PRO A 34 -12.30 -77.76 18.28
C PRO A 34 -10.77 -78.02 17.99
N VAL A 35 -9.98 -77.94 19.09
CA VAL A 35 -8.76 -78.66 19.59
C VAL A 35 -7.89 -79.52 18.61
N LEU A 36 -6.55 -79.39 18.49
CA LEU A 36 -5.46 -79.87 19.39
C LEU A 36 -4.03 -79.42 18.95
N ILE A 37 -3.24 -78.90 19.93
CA ILE A 37 -1.74 -78.88 20.14
C ILE A 37 -0.83 -78.54 18.93
N SER A 38 0.11 -77.59 18.97
CA SER A 38 1.00 -77.11 20.04
C SER A 38 1.64 -75.78 19.63
N GLU A 39 1.77 -74.81 20.54
CA GLU A 39 2.98 -74.03 20.82
C GLU A 39 2.63 -73.01 21.91
N GLU A 40 3.34 -73.14 23.03
CA GLU A 40 3.37 -72.17 24.12
C GLU A 40 4.00 -70.88 23.59
N VAL A 41 3.43 -69.74 23.96
CA VAL A 41 4.10 -68.73 24.79
C VAL A 41 3.13 -67.55 24.93
N THR A 42 2.53 -67.56 26.13
CA THR A 42 2.14 -66.42 26.97
C THR A 42 1.23 -65.36 26.38
N THR A 43 -0.08 -65.59 26.52
CA THR A 43 -1.02 -64.51 26.80
C THR A 43 -0.80 -64.03 28.23
N GLN A 44 -0.49 -62.74 28.35
CA GLN A 44 -1.05 -61.80 29.32
C GLN A 44 -1.46 -62.41 30.66
N GLU A 45 -0.54 -62.35 31.63
CA GLU A 45 -0.94 -61.82 32.92
C GLU A 45 -1.49 -60.41 32.69
N GLU A 46 -2.64 -60.13 33.30
CA GLU A 46 -3.10 -58.78 33.60
C GLU A 46 -1.95 -58.06 34.33
N ALA A 47 -1.12 -57.34 33.57
CA ALA A 47 -0.33 -56.27 34.12
C ALA A 47 -1.35 -55.20 34.50
N THR A 48 -1.60 -55.09 35.79
CA THR A 48 -1.93 -53.81 36.40
C THR A 48 -1.08 -52.75 35.70
N THR A 49 -1.70 -51.83 34.96
CA THR A 49 -1.06 -50.55 34.68
C THR A 49 -0.71 -50.00 36.05
N GLU A 50 0.58 -50.03 36.41
CA GLU A 50 1.11 -49.10 37.38
C GLU A 50 0.69 -47.73 36.84
N GLU A 51 -0.26 -47.07 37.51
CA GLU A 51 -0.52 -45.66 37.24
C GLU A 51 0.84 -44.97 37.28
N ALA A 52 1.20 -44.29 36.19
CA ALA A 52 2.40 -43.46 36.16
C ALA A 52 2.35 -42.58 37.41
N ASN A 53 3.27 -42.82 38.36
CA ASN A 53 3.32 -42.05 39.57
C ASN A 53 3.89 -40.68 39.17
N CYS A 54 3.00 -39.76 38.81
CA CYS A 54 3.29 -38.37 38.45
C CYS A 54 3.72 -37.56 39.68
N GLU A 55 4.70 -38.11 40.39
CA GLU A 55 5.28 -37.51 41.57
C GLU A 55 6.18 -36.37 41.14
N THR A 56 5.97 -35.21 41.76
CA THR A 56 6.87 -34.07 41.59
C THR A 56 8.18 -34.40 42.28
N ILE A 57 9.29 -34.34 41.52
CA ILE A 57 10.61 -34.64 42.04
C ILE A 57 11.19 -33.37 42.67
N ASP A 58 11.41 -33.40 43.98
CA ASP A 58 12.04 -32.30 44.71
C ASP A 58 13.57 -32.27 44.47
N LEU A 59 14.04 -31.20 43.85
CA LEU A 59 15.46 -30.91 43.62
C LEU A 59 16.12 -30.27 44.87
N GLY A 60 15.31 -29.73 45.78
CA GLY A 60 15.75 -29.06 47.01
C GLY A 60 15.90 -27.53 46.87
N LEU A 61 16.57 -26.96 47.88
CA LEU A 61 16.86 -25.53 47.96
C LEU A 61 18.06 -25.18 47.08
N LEU A 62 17.88 -24.24 46.15
CA LEU A 62 18.95 -23.63 45.39
C LEU A 62 19.61 -22.53 46.23
N ASP A 63 20.93 -22.60 46.37
CA ASP A 63 21.71 -21.59 47.08
C ASP A 63 21.71 -20.27 46.30
N SER A 64 21.42 -19.17 46.99
CA SER A 64 21.40 -17.80 46.43
C SER A 64 22.73 -17.29 45.85
N THR A 65 23.83 -18.04 46.00
CA THR A 65 25.13 -17.70 45.42
C THR A 65 25.12 -17.94 43.89
N PRO A 66 25.46 -16.95 43.05
CA PRO A 66 25.60 -17.15 41.61
C PRO A 66 26.57 -18.30 41.27
N GLY A 67 26.17 -19.14 40.31
CA GLY A 67 26.83 -20.38 39.94
C GLY A 67 26.40 -21.61 40.73
N SER A 68 25.50 -21.48 41.72
CA SER A 68 24.88 -22.63 42.37
C SER A 68 23.92 -23.33 41.42
N GLN A 69 23.91 -24.66 41.43
CA GLN A 69 23.12 -25.46 40.48
C GLN A 69 22.44 -26.65 41.16
N LEU A 70 21.25 -26.98 40.70
CA LEU A 70 20.54 -28.23 40.95
C LEU A 70 20.34 -28.94 39.61
N THR A 71 20.65 -30.24 39.54
CA THR A 71 20.51 -30.99 38.31
C THR A 71 19.69 -32.26 38.51
N ALA A 72 18.93 -32.62 37.49
CA ALA A 72 18.26 -33.91 37.38
C ALA A 72 18.38 -34.43 35.96
N SER A 73 18.42 -35.75 35.83
CA SER A 73 18.33 -36.42 34.53
C SER A 73 17.10 -37.30 34.52
N GLY A 74 16.51 -37.44 33.34
CA GLY A 74 15.34 -38.26 33.13
C GLY A 74 15.31 -38.82 31.73
N ARG A 75 14.25 -39.57 31.45
CA ARG A 75 13.99 -40.12 30.13
C ARG A 75 12.50 -40.04 29.86
N TRP A 76 12.12 -39.39 28.77
CA TRP A 76 10.74 -39.41 28.30
C TRP A 76 10.44 -40.77 27.68
N THR A 77 9.35 -41.40 28.11
CA THR A 77 8.82 -42.66 27.62
C THR A 77 7.31 -42.57 27.52
N THR A 78 6.70 -43.41 26.68
CA THR A 78 5.24 -43.46 26.51
C THR A 78 4.47 -43.95 27.75
N GLU A 79 5.18 -44.32 28.82
CA GLU A 79 4.65 -44.74 30.12
C GLU A 79 4.71 -43.60 31.15
N ASP A 80 5.32 -42.45 30.82
CA ASP A 80 5.39 -41.28 31.69
C ASP A 80 4.09 -40.47 31.67
N CYS A 81 4.06 -39.43 32.50
CA CYS A 81 2.94 -38.53 32.66
C CYS A 81 2.71 -37.69 31.41
N ASP A 82 1.44 -37.41 31.10
CA ASP A 82 1.10 -36.43 30.08
C ASP A 82 1.45 -35.01 30.57
N SER A 83 2.01 -34.21 29.67
CA SER A 83 2.17 -32.77 29.89
C SER A 83 0.83 -32.11 30.21
N ARG A 84 0.84 -31.21 31.19
CA ARG A 84 -0.36 -30.45 31.59
C ARG A 84 -0.79 -29.45 30.53
N PHE A 85 0.16 -29.01 29.71
CA PHE A 85 -0.01 -27.92 28.74
C PHE A 85 0.08 -28.38 27.29
N ARG A 86 0.65 -29.56 27.01
CA ARG A 86 0.81 -30.10 25.66
C ARG A 86 0.15 -31.47 25.48
N VAL A 87 -0.81 -31.53 24.59
CA VAL A 87 -1.54 -32.77 24.27
C VAL A 87 -0.60 -33.77 23.59
N ASN A 88 -0.60 -35.02 24.08
CA ASN A 88 0.21 -36.13 23.57
C ASN A 88 1.74 -35.96 23.75
N SER A 89 2.20 -35.15 24.70
CA SER A 89 3.61 -35.07 25.06
C SER A 89 3.85 -35.68 26.44
N ASP A 90 4.93 -36.43 26.58
CA ASP A 90 5.34 -37.01 27.86
C ASP A 90 6.10 -35.95 28.68
N ALA A 91 5.95 -35.95 30.01
CA ALA A 91 6.45 -34.90 30.88
C ALA A 91 6.94 -35.42 32.25
N HIS A 92 7.94 -34.73 32.78
CA HIS A 92 8.42 -34.89 34.17
C HIS A 92 8.27 -33.56 34.90
N THR A 93 7.76 -33.59 36.14
CA THR A 93 7.63 -32.38 36.97
C THR A 93 8.68 -32.37 38.07
N TYR A 94 9.43 -31.28 38.16
CA TYR A 94 10.41 -31.04 39.22
C TYR A 94 9.97 -29.87 40.10
N GLN A 95 10.44 -29.84 41.34
CA GLN A 95 10.25 -28.74 42.28
C GLN A 95 11.60 -28.25 42.77
N PHE A 96 11.75 -26.94 42.94
CA PHE A 96 12.89 -26.34 43.64
C PHE A 96 12.42 -25.17 44.52
N GLU A 97 13.23 -24.84 45.53
CA GLU A 97 13.00 -23.69 46.42
C GLU A 97 14.14 -22.69 46.26
N ILE A 98 13.84 -21.40 46.39
CA ILE A 98 14.82 -20.31 46.56
C ILE A 98 14.48 -19.52 47.83
N ASP A 99 15.48 -19.15 48.62
CA ASP A 99 15.30 -18.49 49.92
C ASP A 99 15.46 -16.95 49.86
N ALA A 100 15.86 -16.43 48.71
CA ALA A 100 15.98 -15.01 48.42
C ALA A 100 15.58 -14.73 46.96
N THR A 101 15.16 -13.50 46.69
CA THR A 101 14.94 -13.05 45.31
C THR A 101 16.23 -13.21 44.51
N GLY A 102 16.13 -13.85 43.35
CA GLY A 102 17.30 -14.16 42.53
C GLY A 102 16.93 -14.44 41.09
N ARG A 103 17.94 -14.29 40.21
CA ARG A 103 17.81 -14.62 38.79
C ARG A 103 18.11 -16.11 38.58
N ILE A 104 17.11 -16.85 38.13
CA ILE A 104 17.13 -18.30 38.00
C ILE A 104 17.10 -18.66 36.52
N ARG A 105 18.04 -19.49 36.11
CA ARG A 105 18.09 -20.12 34.80
C ARG A 105 17.68 -21.58 34.93
N VAL A 106 16.83 -22.04 34.04
CA VAL A 106 16.45 -23.45 33.92
C VAL A 106 16.77 -23.89 32.50
N ASP A 107 17.70 -24.81 32.35
CA ASP A 107 18.04 -25.47 31.09
C ASP A 107 17.39 -26.84 31.02
N LEU A 108 16.89 -27.21 29.85
CA LEU A 108 16.47 -28.55 29.51
C LEU A 108 17.11 -28.95 28.19
N ASN A 109 18.02 -29.92 28.26
CA ASN A 109 18.80 -30.36 27.12
C ASN A 109 18.48 -31.81 26.75
N SER A 110 18.38 -32.09 25.45
CA SER A 110 18.25 -33.46 24.94
C SER A 110 18.89 -33.60 23.56
N SER A 111 19.74 -34.62 23.39
CA SER A 111 20.36 -34.90 22.08
C SER A 111 19.41 -35.57 21.08
N ASP A 112 18.32 -36.16 21.57
CA ASP A 112 17.45 -37.06 20.80
C ASP A 112 16.02 -36.53 20.62
N ALA A 113 15.62 -35.55 21.43
CA ALA A 113 14.31 -34.92 21.37
C ALA A 113 14.42 -33.40 21.35
N ASP A 114 13.35 -32.78 20.86
CA ASP A 114 13.20 -31.33 20.79
C ASP A 114 12.51 -30.88 22.07
N SER A 115 13.26 -30.18 22.92
CA SER A 115 12.93 -29.93 24.32
C SER A 115 11.90 -28.82 24.47
N TYR A 116 11.05 -28.91 25.49
CA TYR A 116 10.08 -27.86 25.81
C TYR A 116 9.96 -27.73 27.32
N LEU A 117 10.06 -26.50 27.81
CA LEU A 117 10.13 -26.22 29.24
C LEU A 117 8.96 -25.33 29.67
N TYR A 118 8.34 -25.64 30.81
CA TYR A 118 7.45 -24.74 31.53
C TYR A 118 7.99 -24.45 32.92
N LEU A 119 7.99 -23.18 33.32
CA LEU A 119 8.21 -22.73 34.69
C LEU A 119 6.88 -22.32 35.30
N LEU A 120 6.55 -22.85 36.47
CA LEU A 120 5.26 -22.63 37.14
C LEU A 120 5.48 -22.14 38.58
N ASP A 121 4.48 -21.45 39.12
CA ASP A 121 4.41 -21.13 40.54
C ASP A 121 4.05 -22.35 41.41
N ALA A 122 3.99 -22.16 42.72
CA ALA A 122 3.66 -23.22 43.69
C ALA A 122 2.24 -23.81 43.50
N ASP A 123 1.31 -23.05 42.92
CA ASP A 123 -0.07 -23.46 42.65
C ASP A 123 -0.21 -24.17 41.29
N GLY A 124 0.87 -24.21 40.49
CA GLY A 124 0.91 -24.81 39.17
C GLY A 124 0.48 -23.88 38.04
N THR A 125 0.36 -22.57 38.30
CA THR A 125 0.10 -21.54 37.29
C THR A 125 1.38 -21.29 36.49
N ARG A 126 1.25 -21.18 35.17
CA ARG A 126 2.39 -20.94 34.27
C ARG A 126 2.96 -19.53 34.45
N ILE A 127 4.24 -19.46 34.80
CA ILE A 127 5.05 -18.23 34.84
C ILE A 127 5.70 -17.97 33.48
N SER A 128 6.27 -19.01 32.86
CA SER A 128 6.99 -18.88 31.58
C SER A 128 7.07 -20.23 30.85
N GLU A 129 7.32 -20.18 29.55
CA GLU A 129 7.61 -21.35 28.72
C GLU A 129 8.66 -21.03 27.64
N ASN A 130 9.38 -22.03 27.15
CA ASN A 130 10.36 -21.90 26.05
C ASN A 130 10.69 -23.28 25.43
N ASP A 131 10.89 -23.35 24.11
CA ASP A 131 11.36 -24.53 23.35
C ASP A 131 12.75 -24.37 22.71
N ASP A 132 13.17 -23.16 22.38
CA ASP A 132 14.44 -22.87 21.74
C ASP A 132 15.16 -21.69 22.42
N GLY A 133 16.13 -22.00 23.28
CA GLY A 133 16.92 -20.99 23.98
C GLY A 133 18.16 -21.50 24.71
N GLY A 134 18.43 -22.81 24.66
CA GLY A 134 19.59 -23.45 25.26
C GLY A 134 20.84 -23.39 24.38
N VAL A 135 21.93 -24.04 24.83
CA VAL A 135 23.23 -24.03 24.13
C VAL A 135 23.17 -24.76 22.77
N GLY A 136 22.21 -25.67 22.59
CA GLY A 136 21.91 -26.34 21.32
C GLY A 136 20.60 -25.83 20.68
N ALA A 137 20.51 -25.96 19.35
CA ALA A 137 19.37 -25.44 18.56
C ALA A 137 18.01 -26.12 18.84
N LEU A 138 17.95 -27.14 19.69
CA LEU A 138 16.73 -27.88 20.08
C LEU A 138 16.60 -27.99 21.61
N ASP A 139 17.44 -27.25 22.35
CA ASP A 139 17.46 -27.24 23.80
C ASP A 139 16.66 -26.01 24.30
N ALA A 140 15.90 -26.22 25.39
CA ALA A 140 15.03 -25.19 25.95
C ALA A 140 15.69 -24.48 27.13
N ARG A 141 15.47 -23.17 27.25
CA ARG A 141 15.97 -22.38 28.39
C ARG A 141 14.95 -21.35 28.86
N ILE A 142 14.73 -21.28 30.16
CA ILE A 142 13.97 -20.19 30.80
C ILE A 142 14.90 -19.46 31.76
N GLU A 143 14.92 -18.13 31.71
CA GLU A 143 15.68 -17.29 32.63
C GLU A 143 14.76 -16.21 33.20
N ARG A 144 14.56 -16.19 34.52
CA ARG A 144 13.58 -15.30 35.21
C ARG A 144 14.11 -14.81 36.55
N GLU A 145 13.77 -13.57 36.91
CA GLU A 145 13.86 -13.13 38.30
C GLU A 145 12.68 -13.71 39.07
N LEU A 146 12.97 -14.44 40.15
CA LEU A 146 11.98 -15.11 40.98
C LEU A 146 12.11 -14.61 42.41
N GLU A 147 10.98 -14.37 43.08
CA GLU A 147 10.95 -14.06 44.51
C GLU A 147 11.20 -15.33 45.34
N ALA A 148 11.62 -15.15 46.60
CA ALA A 148 11.78 -16.28 47.53
C ALA A 148 10.49 -17.12 47.61
N GLY A 149 10.59 -18.42 47.34
CA GLY A 149 9.43 -19.27 47.17
C GLY A 149 9.75 -20.63 46.56
N VAL A 150 8.67 -21.38 46.34
CA VAL A 150 8.71 -22.73 45.75
C VAL A 150 8.19 -22.65 44.32
N TYR A 151 8.90 -23.27 43.40
CA TYR A 151 8.59 -23.26 41.97
C TYR A 151 8.56 -24.67 41.41
N LEU A 152 7.82 -24.84 40.31
CA LEU A 152 7.73 -26.11 39.60
C LEU A 152 8.28 -25.97 38.18
N ILE A 153 8.87 -27.03 37.67
CA ILE A 153 9.35 -27.13 36.29
C ILE A 153 8.65 -28.31 35.64
N GLU A 154 8.01 -28.11 34.49
CA GLU A 154 7.57 -29.21 33.64
C GLU A 154 8.55 -29.35 32.46
N ALA A 155 9.29 -30.46 32.45
CA ALA A 155 10.19 -30.84 31.37
C ALA A 155 9.44 -31.74 30.38
N THR A 156 9.21 -31.25 29.16
CA THR A 156 8.47 -31.95 28.11
C THR A 156 9.09 -31.72 26.72
N THR A 157 8.36 -31.99 25.63
CA THR A 157 8.85 -31.96 24.25
C THR A 157 7.90 -31.21 23.30
N THR A 158 8.45 -30.59 22.24
CA THR A 158 7.70 -29.76 21.27
C THR A 158 6.68 -30.56 20.46
N ALA A 159 7.04 -31.80 20.09
CA ALA A 159 6.25 -32.69 19.23
C ALA A 159 5.96 -34.04 19.90
N SER A 160 4.67 -34.36 19.95
CA SER A 160 4.07 -35.55 20.57
C SER A 160 4.70 -36.89 20.19
N ARG A 161 4.86 -37.81 21.17
CA ARG A 161 5.11 -39.30 21.22
C ARG A 161 5.72 -40.08 20.02
N VAL A 162 6.01 -39.45 18.89
CA VAL A 162 6.37 -40.06 17.60
C VAL A 162 7.89 -40.29 17.48
N ARG A 163 8.71 -39.61 18.30
CA ARG A 163 10.18 -39.76 18.29
C ARG A 163 10.70 -40.94 19.12
N GLY A 164 9.85 -41.65 19.86
CA GLY A 164 10.28 -42.71 20.78
C GLY A 164 10.95 -42.12 22.04
N SER A 165 11.51 -42.98 22.90
CA SER A 165 12.07 -42.54 24.17
C SER A 165 13.34 -41.70 24.00
N ALA A 166 13.49 -40.62 24.75
CA ALA A 166 14.66 -39.75 24.71
C ALA A 166 15.15 -39.39 26.12
N ASP A 167 16.46 -39.40 26.32
CA ASP A 167 17.09 -39.00 27.58
C ASP A 167 17.20 -37.46 27.62
N PHE A 168 17.09 -36.87 28.81
CA PHE A 168 17.21 -35.42 29.02
C PHE A 168 17.91 -35.08 30.33
N GLU A 169 18.43 -33.86 30.41
CA GLU A 169 18.97 -33.26 31.63
C GLU A 169 18.30 -31.91 31.88
N VAL A 170 17.82 -31.70 33.10
CA VAL A 170 17.33 -30.42 33.62
C VAL A 170 18.38 -29.86 34.57
N GLU A 171 18.73 -28.59 34.38
CA GLU A 171 19.63 -27.86 35.27
C GLU A 171 18.95 -26.55 35.70
N VAL A 172 18.86 -26.32 37.01
CA VAL A 172 18.40 -25.07 37.62
C VAL A 172 19.60 -24.36 38.23
N THR A 173 19.93 -23.18 37.74
CA THR A 173 21.14 -22.45 38.12
C THR A 173 20.81 -21.05 38.58
N GLN A 174 21.39 -20.66 39.73
CA GLN A 174 21.39 -19.29 40.19
C GLN A 174 22.40 -18.52 39.33
N VAL A 175 21.94 -17.55 38.54
CA VAL A 175 22.81 -16.74 37.69
C VAL A 175 22.96 -15.33 38.27
N ASP A 176 24.02 -14.63 37.85
CA ASP A 176 24.25 -13.24 38.28
C ASP A 176 23.05 -12.35 37.91
N THR A 177 22.72 -11.42 38.80
CA THR A 177 21.69 -10.40 38.55
C THR A 177 22.15 -9.41 37.49
N CYS A 178 21.22 -8.87 36.72
CA CYS A 178 21.52 -7.89 35.66
C CYS A 178 21.59 -6.45 36.18
N GLU A 179 22.08 -6.25 37.41
CA GLU A 179 22.24 -4.91 37.97
C GLU A 179 23.40 -4.16 37.29
N PRO A 180 23.23 -2.87 36.93
CA PRO A 180 24.29 -2.10 36.29
C PRO A 180 25.52 -1.93 37.19
N GLU A 181 26.71 -2.16 36.64
CA GLU A 181 27.98 -1.91 37.32
C GLU A 181 28.27 -0.41 37.42
N ALA A 182 28.57 0.08 38.63
CA ALA A 182 28.86 1.50 38.87
C ALA A 182 30.30 1.87 38.52
N LEU A 183 30.47 2.66 37.45
CA LEU A 183 31.75 3.20 36.97
C LEU A 183 32.25 4.42 37.76
N GLY A 184 31.34 5.10 38.48
CA GLY A 184 31.67 6.30 39.27
C GLY A 184 31.37 7.61 38.54
N ALA A 185 32.05 8.69 38.93
CA ALA A 185 31.88 10.02 38.34
C ALA A 185 32.90 10.25 37.22
N LEU A 186 32.43 10.64 36.04
CA LEU A 186 33.30 11.03 34.94
C LEU A 186 33.73 12.49 35.12
N THR A 187 35.04 12.75 35.08
CA THR A 187 35.63 14.08 35.28
C THR A 187 36.65 14.41 34.19
N PRO A 188 36.90 15.68 33.85
CA PRO A 188 37.81 16.04 32.76
C PRO A 188 39.24 15.50 32.89
N GLU A 189 39.68 15.19 34.11
CA GLU A 189 41.04 14.73 34.39
C GLU A 189 41.24 13.21 34.27
N GLN A 190 40.17 12.44 34.03
CA GLN A 190 40.22 10.98 34.07
C GLN A 190 39.26 10.34 33.07
N ASP A 191 39.85 9.56 32.15
CA ASP A 191 39.12 8.59 31.34
C ASP A 191 38.76 7.35 32.18
N ILE A 192 37.61 6.76 31.89
CA ILE A 192 37.19 5.48 32.46
C ILE A 192 37.32 4.42 31.37
N GLU A 193 38.05 3.34 31.65
CA GLU A 193 38.19 2.20 30.75
C GLU A 193 37.86 0.91 31.49
N ILE A 194 37.00 0.09 30.91
CA ILE A 194 36.60 -1.22 31.43
C ILE A 194 36.58 -2.23 30.29
N SER A 195 36.98 -3.48 30.59
CA SER A 195 36.93 -4.58 29.62
C SER A 195 36.08 -5.72 30.17
N GLY A 196 35.39 -6.40 29.28
CA GLY A 196 34.50 -7.51 29.61
C GLY A 196 34.36 -8.52 28.49
N PHE A 197 33.40 -9.44 28.65
CA PHE A 197 33.08 -10.45 27.66
C PHE A 197 31.56 -10.65 27.55
N TRP A 198 31.05 -10.70 26.32
CA TRP A 198 29.73 -11.27 26.06
C TRP A 198 29.84 -12.78 25.91
N THR A 199 28.96 -13.47 26.61
CA THR A 199 28.79 -14.92 26.55
C THR A 199 27.30 -15.20 26.37
N PRO A 200 26.94 -16.45 25.98
CA PRO A 200 25.56 -16.89 26.04
C PRO A 200 24.94 -16.77 27.43
N GLU A 201 25.71 -16.48 28.48
CA GLU A 201 25.25 -16.39 29.87
C GLU A 201 25.16 -14.94 30.35
N SER A 202 25.55 -13.99 29.51
CA SER A 202 25.39 -12.56 29.78
C SER A 202 23.91 -12.18 29.85
N CYS A 203 23.64 -11.04 30.47
CA CYS A 203 22.28 -10.53 30.56
C CYS A 203 21.65 -10.34 29.19
N GLN A 204 20.32 -10.42 29.11
CA GLN A 204 19.65 -10.06 27.87
C GLN A 204 19.59 -8.54 27.75
N SER A 205 19.80 -8.04 26.54
CA SER A 205 19.59 -6.64 26.17
C SER A 205 18.15 -6.20 26.42
N ILE A 206 17.99 -5.00 26.99
CA ILE A 206 16.66 -4.39 27.21
C ILE A 206 16.10 -3.86 25.88
N PHE A 207 16.97 -3.37 24.99
CA PHE A 207 16.56 -2.76 23.72
C PHE A 207 16.58 -3.74 22.52
N LEU A 208 17.39 -4.80 22.58
CA LEU A 208 17.56 -5.79 21.50
C LEU A 208 17.20 -7.19 21.99
N THR A 209 15.92 -7.57 21.85
CA THR A 209 15.43 -8.87 22.28
C THR A 209 16.26 -10.01 21.69
N GLY A 210 16.76 -10.92 22.54
CA GLY A 210 17.58 -12.04 22.12
C GLY A 210 19.08 -11.74 21.97
N HIS A 211 19.57 -10.57 22.38
CA HIS A 211 21.00 -10.22 22.36
C HIS A 211 21.64 -10.25 23.75
N PRO A 212 22.92 -10.64 23.89
CA PRO A 212 23.63 -10.60 25.17
C PRO A 212 24.12 -9.17 25.47
N SER A 213 24.17 -8.82 26.75
CA SER A 213 24.37 -7.45 27.19
C SER A 213 25.06 -7.35 28.54
N GLN A 214 25.77 -6.26 28.76
CA GLN A 214 26.31 -5.84 30.05
C GLN A 214 25.91 -4.39 30.32
N TYR A 215 25.55 -4.12 31.57
CA TYR A 215 25.03 -2.83 31.99
C TYR A 215 26.02 -2.10 32.87
N PHE A 216 26.22 -0.82 32.60
CA PHE A 216 27.06 0.07 33.40
C PHE A 216 26.30 1.33 33.79
N VAL A 217 26.75 2.02 34.82
CA VAL A 217 26.22 3.32 35.23
C VAL A 217 27.34 4.27 35.59
N PHE A 218 27.29 5.50 35.09
CA PHE A 218 28.20 6.57 35.46
C PHE A 218 27.42 7.83 35.83
N SER A 219 28.05 8.70 36.62
CA SER A 219 27.51 10.01 36.98
C SER A 219 28.31 11.10 36.28
N LEU A 220 27.61 12.11 35.79
CA LEU A 220 28.20 13.28 35.16
C LEU A 220 27.93 14.51 36.05
N PRO A 221 28.92 14.98 36.85
CA PRO A 221 28.69 16.05 37.83
C PRO A 221 28.33 17.40 37.22
N GLU A 222 28.87 17.69 36.03
CA GLU A 222 28.61 18.89 35.23
C GLU A 222 28.40 18.46 33.78
N GLY A 223 27.41 19.07 33.11
CA GLY A 223 27.08 18.67 31.73
C GLY A 223 28.26 18.92 30.79
N ALA A 224 28.62 17.90 30.03
CA ALA A 224 29.81 17.89 29.19
C ALA A 224 29.60 17.04 27.94
N ARG A 225 30.45 17.23 26.92
CA ARG A 225 30.50 16.29 25.80
C ARG A 225 31.30 15.06 26.19
N VAL A 226 30.66 13.90 26.14
CA VAL A 226 31.25 12.62 26.47
C VAL A 226 31.38 11.80 25.19
N ARG A 227 32.59 11.27 24.98
CA ARG A 227 32.86 10.22 24.01
C ARG A 227 32.87 8.88 24.73
N VAL A 228 32.09 7.94 24.22
CA VAL A 228 31.96 6.57 24.70
C VAL A 228 32.32 5.66 23.53
N ASP A 229 33.44 4.97 23.62
CA ASP A 229 33.86 3.96 22.64
C ASP A 229 33.55 2.57 23.17
N LEU A 230 32.97 1.70 22.33
CA LEU A 230 32.83 0.27 22.60
C LEU A 230 33.53 -0.50 21.48
N THR A 231 34.62 -1.16 21.82
CA THR A 231 35.48 -1.84 20.85
C THR A 231 35.55 -3.34 21.13
N SER A 232 35.72 -4.14 20.07
CA SER A 232 35.91 -5.59 20.17
C SER A 232 36.88 -6.09 19.10
N GLU A 233 37.73 -7.07 19.42
CA GLU A 233 38.63 -7.68 18.42
C GLU A 233 37.91 -8.66 17.48
N ILE A 234 36.87 -9.34 17.98
CA ILE A 234 36.15 -10.41 17.24
C ILE A 234 34.65 -10.18 17.14
N GLY A 235 34.10 -9.27 17.93
CA GLY A 235 32.68 -8.94 17.99
C GLY A 235 32.26 -7.84 17.03
N ASP A 236 30.96 -7.57 17.10
CA ASP A 236 30.27 -6.50 16.39
C ASP A 236 29.47 -5.75 17.46
N PRO A 237 30.13 -4.86 18.23
CA PRO A 237 29.53 -4.17 19.36
C PRO A 237 28.34 -3.31 18.95
N VAL A 238 27.40 -3.14 19.88
CA VAL A 238 26.34 -2.14 19.82
C VAL A 238 26.34 -1.42 21.16
N LEU A 239 26.40 -0.10 21.11
CA LEU A 239 26.49 0.76 22.27
C LEU A 239 25.22 1.59 22.41
N ILE A 240 24.66 1.60 23.63
CA ILE A 240 23.50 2.40 23.97
C ILE A 240 23.79 3.17 25.27
N VAL A 241 23.50 4.46 25.31
CA VAL A 241 23.68 5.33 26.49
C VAL A 241 22.37 6.06 26.74
N ALA A 242 21.83 5.98 27.96
CA ALA A 242 20.55 6.58 28.32
C ALA A 242 20.53 7.05 29.78
N PRO A 243 19.67 8.00 30.18
CA PRO A 243 19.40 8.29 31.58
C PRO A 243 19.06 7.01 32.35
N ILE A 244 19.55 6.86 33.59
CA ILE A 244 19.39 5.61 34.36
C ILE A 244 17.92 5.18 34.56
N VAL A 245 16.99 6.13 34.49
CA VAL A 245 15.55 5.87 34.58
C VAL A 245 15.03 5.13 33.34
N ALA A 246 15.56 5.47 32.15
CA ALA A 246 15.21 4.83 30.87
C ALA A 246 15.84 3.43 30.70
N LEU A 247 16.84 3.08 31.51
CA LEU A 247 17.37 1.71 31.57
C LEU A 247 16.66 0.82 32.61
N ARG A 248 15.74 1.39 33.40
CA ARG A 248 14.96 0.66 34.42
C ARG A 248 13.48 0.52 34.09
N SER A 249 13.04 1.19 33.04
CA SER A 249 11.67 1.21 32.54
C SER A 249 11.79 1.55 31.06
N VAL A 250 11.01 0.92 30.18
CA VAL A 250 10.94 1.27 28.73
C VAL A 250 10.24 2.63 28.60
N VAL A 251 10.79 3.64 29.27
CA VAL A 251 10.26 5.00 29.36
C VAL A 251 11.10 5.88 28.45
N PRO A 252 10.47 6.72 27.61
CA PRO A 252 11.17 7.65 26.74
C PRO A 252 12.13 8.55 27.51
N GLY A 253 13.37 8.61 27.03
CA GLY A 253 14.44 9.46 27.54
C GLY A 253 15.53 9.57 26.48
N GLN A 254 16.46 10.53 26.60
CA GLN A 254 17.50 10.74 25.60
C GLN A 254 18.41 9.50 25.48
N VAL A 255 18.14 8.64 24.50
CA VAL A 255 18.95 7.45 24.21
C VAL A 255 19.89 7.77 23.04
N ALA A 256 21.20 7.66 23.27
CA ALA A 256 22.18 7.62 22.18
C ALA A 256 22.46 6.15 21.85
N HIS A 257 22.45 5.79 20.57
CA HIS A 257 22.79 4.44 20.11
C HIS A 257 23.77 4.52 18.94
N ASN A 258 24.68 3.56 18.84
CA ASN A 258 25.58 3.40 17.71
C ASN A 258 26.03 1.92 17.64
N ASP A 259 26.08 1.35 16.45
CA ASP A 259 26.61 0.01 16.18
C ASP A 259 27.95 0.09 15.44
N ASP A 260 28.05 0.91 14.40
CA ASP A 260 29.29 1.13 13.64
C ASP A 260 29.78 2.60 13.69
N ALA A 261 31.10 2.78 13.77
CA ALA A 261 31.75 4.09 13.71
C ALA A 261 33.09 4.08 12.94
N ALA A 262 33.34 5.18 12.20
CA ALA A 262 34.60 5.48 11.50
C ALA A 262 35.11 4.35 10.57
N GLY A 263 34.20 3.71 9.82
CA GLY A 263 34.53 2.63 8.89
C GLY A 263 34.99 1.33 9.56
N THR A 264 34.75 1.19 10.87
CA THR A 264 35.01 -0.03 11.65
C THR A 264 33.71 -0.58 12.21
N ARG A 265 33.74 -1.84 12.67
CA ARG A 265 32.62 -2.47 13.39
C ARG A 265 32.51 -2.05 14.86
N ASN A 266 33.31 -1.08 15.29
CA ASN A 266 33.30 -0.64 16.67
C ASN A 266 32.28 0.48 16.82
N SER A 267 31.63 0.54 17.97
CA SER A 267 30.64 1.57 18.23
C SER A 267 31.29 2.78 18.89
N ARG A 268 30.81 3.97 18.55
CA ARG A 268 31.16 5.22 19.25
C ARG A 268 29.94 6.12 19.39
N ILE A 269 29.73 6.64 20.59
CA ILE A 269 28.82 7.74 20.86
C ILE A 269 29.66 8.93 21.31
N GLU A 270 29.56 10.06 20.62
CA GLU A 270 30.17 11.32 21.07
C GLU A 270 29.11 12.44 21.10
N GLN A 271 28.60 12.76 22.28
CA GLN A 271 27.48 13.70 22.44
C GLN A 271 27.57 14.51 23.74
N TYR A 272 26.95 15.70 23.74
CA TYR A 272 26.73 16.47 24.96
C TYR A 272 25.64 15.84 25.84
N PHE A 273 25.99 15.56 27.10
CA PHE A 273 25.08 15.08 28.12
C PHE A 273 24.95 16.14 29.22
N PRO A 274 23.72 16.53 29.63
CA PRO A 274 23.50 17.32 30.83
C PRO A 274 24.05 16.65 32.10
N ALA A 275 24.20 17.40 33.19
CA ALA A 275 24.59 16.81 34.47
C ALA A 275 23.50 15.87 35.00
N ASP A 276 23.76 14.57 35.01
CA ASP A 276 22.85 13.53 35.49
C ASP A 276 23.57 12.18 35.70
N VAL A 277 22.81 11.14 36.02
CA VAL A 277 23.25 9.75 36.06
C VAL A 277 22.77 9.01 34.81
N TYR A 278 23.71 8.48 34.06
CA TYR A 278 23.47 7.76 32.82
C TYR A 278 23.85 6.31 33.00
N GLY A 279 23.06 5.41 32.43
CA GLY A 279 23.49 4.04 32.23
C GLY A 279 23.93 3.81 30.79
N ILE A 280 24.72 2.76 30.64
CA ILE A 280 25.26 2.27 29.39
C ILE A 280 24.83 0.83 29.26
N GLU A 281 24.28 0.50 28.11
CA GLU A 281 24.12 -0.87 27.68
C GLU A 281 25.18 -1.18 26.61
N ALA A 282 26.06 -2.13 26.92
CA ALA A 282 27.03 -2.66 25.98
C ALA A 282 26.53 -4.03 25.51
N THR A 283 26.12 -4.11 24.25
CA THR A 283 25.56 -5.32 23.63
C THR A 283 26.21 -5.57 22.26
N THR A 284 25.63 -6.45 21.45
CA THR A 284 26.23 -6.92 20.19
C THR A 284 25.18 -6.96 19.09
N TYR A 285 25.61 -6.83 17.83
CA TYR A 285 24.72 -6.88 16.67
C TYR A 285 24.19 -8.30 16.39
N ARG A 286 24.84 -9.35 16.92
CA ARG A 286 24.39 -10.73 16.72
C ARG A 286 23.53 -11.21 17.88
N ALA A 287 22.46 -11.93 17.55
CA ALA A 287 21.67 -12.64 18.54
C ALA A 287 22.55 -13.60 19.36
N ARG A 288 22.17 -13.77 20.62
CA ARG A 288 22.84 -14.56 21.67
C ARG A 288 23.20 -15.97 21.20
N ASP A 289 22.30 -16.63 20.46
CA ASP A 289 22.48 -18.01 19.98
C ASP A 289 23.37 -18.13 18.73
N LEU A 290 23.61 -17.00 18.05
CA LEU A 290 24.49 -16.91 16.87
C LEU A 290 25.88 -16.39 17.23
N GLN A 291 26.10 -16.04 18.50
CA GLN A 291 27.37 -15.52 18.99
C GLN A 291 28.36 -16.65 19.31
N GLY A 292 29.66 -16.37 19.16
CA GLY A 292 30.69 -17.29 19.65
C GLY A 292 30.62 -17.45 21.18
N PRO A 293 31.19 -18.53 21.75
CA PRO A 293 31.08 -18.82 23.18
C PRO A 293 31.69 -17.74 24.09
N LEU A 294 32.52 -16.86 23.54
CA LEU A 294 33.18 -15.76 24.24
C LEU A 294 33.51 -14.65 23.22
N VAL A 295 33.05 -13.43 23.44
CA VAL A 295 33.35 -12.24 22.63
C VAL A 295 33.84 -11.12 23.56
N ASP A 296 35.04 -10.60 23.34
CA ASP A 296 35.62 -9.54 24.16
C ASP A 296 35.00 -8.17 23.86
N PHE A 297 35.06 -7.26 24.83
CA PHE A 297 34.89 -5.84 24.57
C PHE A 297 35.73 -4.97 25.49
N THR A 298 35.98 -3.74 25.05
CA THR A 298 36.50 -2.64 25.88
C THR A 298 35.62 -1.42 25.70
N LEU A 299 35.13 -0.88 26.81
CA LEU A 299 34.32 0.32 26.92
C LEU A 299 35.19 1.45 27.49
N THR A 300 35.29 2.58 26.79
CA THR A 300 36.08 3.75 27.20
C THR A 300 35.20 4.99 27.22
N LEU A 301 35.19 5.75 28.31
CA LEU A 301 34.49 7.02 28.46
C LEU A 301 35.50 8.15 28.66
N THR A 302 35.35 9.23 27.88
CA THR A 302 36.22 10.41 27.89
C THR A 302 35.41 11.69 27.80
N ILE A 303 35.76 12.73 28.57
CA ILE A 303 35.24 14.08 28.33
C ILE A 303 36.06 14.73 27.21
N VAL A 304 35.38 15.19 26.17
CA VAL A 304 36.02 15.87 25.03
C VAL A 304 36.25 17.34 25.39
N GLU A 305 37.49 17.84 25.26
CA GLU A 305 37.83 19.24 25.52
C GLU A 305 37.11 20.21 24.55
N GLU A 306 36.25 21.09 25.10
CA GLU A 306 35.31 21.95 24.36
C GLU A 306 36.00 23.00 23.44
N GLU A 307 37.24 23.39 23.74
CA GLU A 307 38.04 24.34 22.94
C GLU A 307 38.42 23.80 21.55
N VAL A 308 38.55 22.48 21.39
CA VAL A 308 38.87 21.83 20.10
C VAL A 308 37.65 21.84 19.18
N GLN A 309 36.45 21.75 19.75
CA GLN A 309 35.22 21.52 18.99
C GLN A 309 34.50 22.79 18.55
N GLN A 310 34.68 23.92 19.25
CA GLN A 310 34.23 25.23 18.73
C GLN A 310 34.95 25.61 17.42
N ASN A 311 36.10 25.00 17.14
CA ASN A 311 36.86 25.27 15.92
C ASN A 311 36.54 24.27 14.80
N SER A 312 36.24 22.99 15.08
CA SER A 312 35.95 22.01 14.01
C SER A 312 34.68 22.33 13.21
N PRO A 313 34.69 22.16 11.87
CA PRO A 313 33.51 22.39 11.03
C PRO A 313 32.40 21.39 11.40
N SER A 314 31.20 21.87 11.73
CA SER A 314 30.08 21.00 12.13
C SER A 314 28.71 21.58 11.79
N LEU A 315 27.81 20.70 11.37
CA LEU A 315 26.38 20.99 11.27
C LEU A 315 25.63 20.33 12.43
N LYS A 316 24.52 20.94 12.83
CA LYS A 316 23.64 20.57 13.93
C LYS A 316 22.20 20.59 13.44
N ILE A 317 21.29 19.82 14.01
CA ILE A 317 19.85 20.10 13.93
C ILE A 317 19.48 20.95 15.15
N GLU A 318 19.02 22.17 14.91
CA GLU A 318 18.62 23.10 15.96
C GLU A 318 17.19 22.88 16.41
N GLU A 319 16.32 22.46 15.51
CA GLU A 319 14.89 22.30 15.75
C GLU A 319 14.32 21.25 14.80
N ILE A 320 13.40 20.45 15.30
CA ILE A 320 12.51 19.59 14.50
C ILE A 320 11.09 20.01 14.87
N ASP A 321 10.29 20.28 13.85
CA ASP A 321 8.89 20.62 13.98
C ASP A 321 8.07 19.49 13.34
N ILE A 322 7.62 18.58 14.20
CA ILE A 322 6.69 17.50 13.85
C ILE A 322 5.57 17.44 14.91
N PRO A 323 4.37 16.96 14.54
CA PRO A 323 3.30 16.74 15.50
C PRO A 323 3.68 15.68 16.55
N THR A 324 3.25 15.88 17.79
CA THR A 324 3.39 14.90 18.88
C THR A 324 2.34 13.79 18.82
N GLU A 325 1.29 13.97 18.01
CA GLU A 325 0.26 12.98 17.71
C GLU A 325 0.11 12.89 16.19
N VAL A 326 0.15 11.68 15.64
CA VAL A 326 0.02 11.41 14.21
C VAL A 326 -0.93 10.24 14.00
N VAL A 327 -1.56 10.13 12.83
CA VAL A 327 -2.46 9.01 12.52
C VAL A 327 -1.70 7.93 11.75
N ALA A 328 -1.94 6.67 12.10
CA ALA A 328 -1.35 5.53 11.42
C ALA A 328 -1.66 5.57 9.91
N GLY A 329 -0.62 5.40 9.09
CA GLY A 329 -0.73 5.42 7.62
C GLY A 329 -0.72 6.82 6.98
N ASP A 330 -0.83 7.89 7.77
CA ASP A 330 -0.74 9.25 7.23
C ASP A 330 0.73 9.70 7.08
N PRO A 331 1.06 10.42 5.98
CA PRO A 331 2.40 10.97 5.80
C PRO A 331 2.66 12.12 6.78
N ILE A 332 3.71 11.98 7.57
CA ILE A 332 4.18 12.97 8.55
C ILE A 332 5.21 13.85 7.86
N LEU A 333 4.92 15.15 7.72
CA LEU A 333 5.89 16.10 7.20
C LEU A 333 6.93 16.42 8.28
N VAL A 334 8.21 16.14 8.00
CA VAL A 334 9.31 16.41 8.91
C VAL A 334 9.94 17.76 8.56
N ASN A 335 9.58 18.80 9.30
CA ASN A 335 10.22 20.10 9.21
C ASN A 335 11.41 20.15 10.17
N PHE A 336 12.51 20.77 9.76
CA PHE A 336 13.71 20.86 10.58
C PHE A 336 14.52 22.11 10.26
N ARG A 337 15.27 22.57 11.26
CA ARG A 337 16.28 23.62 11.14
C ARG A 337 17.64 23.02 11.39
N VAL A 338 18.55 23.13 10.43
CA VAL A 338 19.98 22.81 10.63
C VAL A 338 20.70 24.07 11.08
N GLY A 339 21.64 23.96 12.08
CA GLY A 339 22.68 24.77 12.84
C GLY A 339 24.18 24.67 12.42
N ASN A 340 24.98 25.74 12.22
CA ASN A 340 26.43 25.64 11.93
C ASN A 340 27.16 26.19 13.15
N LEU A 341 27.84 25.28 13.85
CA LEU A 341 28.51 25.56 15.11
C LEU A 341 30.04 25.56 14.98
N GLY A 342 30.58 25.22 13.81
CA GLY A 342 32.01 25.17 13.58
C GLY A 342 32.63 26.52 13.21
N GLY A 343 33.81 26.81 13.76
CA GLY A 343 34.60 28.01 13.44
C GLY A 343 35.47 27.89 12.18
N ASP A 344 35.90 26.68 11.82
CA ASP A 344 36.77 26.39 10.67
C ASP A 344 35.97 26.04 9.40
N ALA A 345 36.63 26.12 8.24
CA ALA A 345 36.06 25.66 6.98
C ALA A 345 36.04 24.12 6.90
N PHE A 346 35.06 23.57 6.19
CA PHE A 346 35.04 22.16 5.81
C PHE A 346 36.32 21.81 5.02
N PRO A 347 36.83 20.56 5.14
CA PRO A 347 38.15 20.16 4.68
C PRO A 347 38.35 20.27 3.15
N ASP A 348 37.28 20.20 2.37
CA ASP A 348 37.30 20.35 0.92
C ASP A 348 35.97 20.89 0.34
N GLU A 349 35.98 21.23 -0.95
CA GLU A 349 34.79 21.66 -1.71
C GLU A 349 33.86 20.48 -2.08
N GLU A 350 34.30 19.24 -1.83
CA GLU A 350 33.56 18.01 -2.11
C GLU A 350 32.80 17.50 -0.88
N SER A 351 32.96 18.17 0.28
CA SER A 351 32.30 17.82 1.53
C SER A 351 30.79 18.01 1.38
N ASN A 352 30.02 17.01 1.80
CA ASN A 352 28.57 17.02 1.68
C ASN A 352 27.90 16.69 3.00
N ALA A 353 26.69 17.20 3.18
CA ALA A 353 25.83 16.80 4.26
C ALA A 353 24.70 15.88 3.76
N ILE A 354 24.24 14.99 4.63
CA ILE A 354 23.17 14.02 4.42
C ILE A 354 22.19 14.20 5.57
N LEU A 355 20.92 14.42 5.26
CA LEU A 355 19.87 14.36 6.27
C LEU A 355 19.14 13.02 6.15
N TYR A 356 18.88 12.39 7.29
CA TYR A 356 18.10 11.17 7.34
C TYR A 356 17.23 11.12 8.60
N ALA A 357 16.17 10.33 8.54
CA ALA A 357 15.38 9.98 9.72
C ALA A 357 15.20 8.47 9.87
N VAL A 358 15.15 8.03 11.12
CA VAL A 358 14.96 6.65 11.53
C VAL A 358 13.83 6.62 12.56
N GLY A 359 13.01 5.57 12.52
CA GLY A 359 11.96 5.31 13.49
C GLY A 359 11.76 3.81 13.65
N PRO A 360 11.15 3.35 14.76
CA PRO A 360 10.81 1.96 14.92
C PRO A 360 9.75 1.63 13.86
N ARG A 361 9.99 0.58 13.07
CA ARG A 361 8.96 -0.01 12.19
C ARG A 361 8.41 0.96 11.12
N VAL A 362 9.28 1.80 10.53
CA VAL A 362 9.01 2.58 9.31
C VAL A 362 9.01 1.63 8.10
N PHE A 363 7.82 1.24 7.62
CA PHE A 363 7.64 0.18 6.61
C PHE A 363 7.46 0.67 5.17
N ASP A 364 6.82 1.83 4.95
CA ASP A 364 6.67 2.41 3.61
C ASP A 364 7.52 3.68 3.51
N ARG A 365 8.35 3.73 2.48
CA ARG A 365 9.37 4.78 2.26
C ARG A 365 9.24 5.25 0.82
N THR A 366 8.32 6.17 0.56
CA THR A 366 8.19 6.82 -0.74
C THR A 366 9.12 8.03 -0.82
N GLY A 367 10.31 7.84 -1.37
CA GLY A 367 11.32 8.88 -1.58
C GLY A 367 12.75 8.31 -1.49
N PRO A 368 13.77 8.96 -2.07
CA PRO A 368 15.14 8.52 -1.86
C PRO A 368 15.45 8.55 -0.34
N LEU A 369 16.14 7.52 0.15
CA LEU A 369 16.63 7.33 1.54
C LEU A 369 17.42 8.53 2.13
N PHE A 370 17.63 9.56 1.32
CA PHE A 370 18.55 10.66 1.50
C PHE A 370 17.85 11.89 0.92
N SER A 371 17.62 12.94 1.72
CA SER A 371 17.56 14.25 1.09
C SER A 371 18.96 14.55 0.57
N HIS A 372 19.05 14.93 -0.70
CA HIS A 372 20.25 15.24 -1.48
C HIS A 372 21.54 15.52 -0.69
N LEU A 373 22.64 14.85 -1.09
CA LEU A 373 24.00 15.32 -0.81
C LEU A 373 24.08 16.81 -1.21
N TRP A 374 24.25 17.67 -0.22
CA TRP A 374 24.35 19.11 -0.44
C TRP A 374 25.74 19.59 0.01
N PRO A 375 26.35 20.53 -0.73
CA PRO A 375 27.68 21.03 -0.39
C PRO A 375 27.67 21.59 1.03
N ALA A 376 28.50 21.02 1.91
CA ALA A 376 28.68 21.51 3.27
C ALA A 376 29.44 22.84 3.22
N GLY A 377 28.70 23.94 3.05
CA GLY A 377 29.17 25.32 3.10
C GLY A 377 28.21 26.18 3.93
N VAL A 378 28.64 27.37 4.36
CA VAL A 378 27.84 28.25 5.24
C VAL A 378 26.49 28.59 4.61
N SER A 379 25.43 27.90 5.02
CA SER A 379 24.05 28.19 4.65
C SER A 379 23.08 27.77 5.75
N TYR A 380 22.17 28.68 6.11
CA TYR A 380 21.19 28.59 7.20
C TYR A 380 19.81 29.05 6.75
N HIS A 381 18.77 28.41 7.28
CA HIS A 381 17.36 28.82 7.26
C HIS A 381 16.70 28.30 8.54
N THR A 382 15.75 28.97 9.19
CA THR A 382 14.45 29.40 8.63
C THR A 382 13.89 30.68 9.29
N ASN A 383 12.91 31.30 8.60
CA ASN A 383 11.99 32.40 8.98
C ASN A 383 12.63 33.79 9.22
N GLU A 384 12.08 34.82 8.57
CA GLU A 384 12.62 36.20 8.47
C GLU A 384 12.93 36.92 9.81
N GLU A 385 12.51 36.40 10.97
CA GLU A 385 12.61 37.14 12.24
C GLU A 385 13.93 36.98 13.02
N THR A 386 14.82 36.04 12.67
CA THR A 386 16.04 35.79 13.46
C THR A 386 17.34 35.64 12.66
N ALA A 387 17.50 36.36 11.55
CA ALA A 387 18.79 36.44 10.86
C ALA A 387 19.83 37.21 11.71
N SER A 388 20.82 36.50 12.25
CA SER A 388 22.12 37.11 12.59
C SER A 388 22.75 37.72 11.33
N ALA A 389 23.45 38.85 11.50
CA ALA A 389 23.82 39.81 10.44
C ALA A 389 24.78 39.32 9.34
N THR A 390 24.98 38.02 9.14
CA THR A 390 25.95 37.46 8.19
C THR A 390 25.47 36.24 7.37
N SER A 391 24.17 35.90 7.34
CA SER A 391 23.69 34.70 6.63
C SER A 391 22.79 34.96 5.42
N THR A 392 22.86 34.08 4.41
CA THR A 392 22.00 34.05 3.21
C THR A 392 21.29 32.69 3.08
N THR A 393 20.03 32.75 2.66
CA THR A 393 19.07 31.67 2.43
C THR A 393 19.36 30.82 1.19
N THR A 394 19.40 29.47 1.28
CA THR A 394 19.48 28.52 0.16
C THR A 394 18.17 27.73 -0.09
N PRO A 395 17.69 27.55 -1.34
CA PRO A 395 16.48 26.78 -1.64
C PRO A 395 16.66 25.24 -1.65
N LEU A 396 17.80 24.71 -1.20
CA LEU A 396 18.22 23.32 -1.48
C LEU A 396 17.75 22.24 -0.50
N VAL A 397 17.08 22.59 0.61
CA VAL A 397 16.70 21.60 1.64
C VAL A 397 15.19 21.62 1.83
N ALA A 398 14.50 20.68 1.18
CA ALA A 398 13.06 20.50 1.30
C ALA A 398 12.74 19.58 2.50
N PRO A 399 11.61 19.79 3.19
CA PRO A 399 11.09 18.81 4.15
C PRO A 399 10.82 17.47 3.44
N PHE A 400 10.86 16.38 4.20
CA PHE A 400 10.54 15.04 3.71
C PHE A 400 9.38 14.44 4.51
N SER A 401 8.73 13.41 3.95
CA SER A 401 7.60 12.74 4.59
C SER A 401 7.98 11.35 5.10
N VAL A 402 7.47 10.97 6.28
CA VAL A 402 7.61 9.62 6.86
C VAL A 402 6.23 9.08 7.19
N THR A 403 5.99 7.78 6.98
CA THR A 403 4.72 7.13 7.34
C THR A 403 4.96 6.01 8.35
N ILE A 404 4.14 5.96 9.40
CA ILE A 404 4.16 4.92 10.44
C ILE A 404 2.79 4.23 10.45
N TYR A 405 2.76 2.90 10.42
CA TYR A 405 1.51 2.13 10.28
C TYR A 405 1.05 1.43 11.56
N ARG A 406 1.91 1.34 12.57
CA ARG A 406 1.57 0.69 13.84
C ARG A 406 1.19 1.76 14.86
N THR A 407 0.08 1.56 15.52
CA THR A 407 -0.42 2.41 16.60
C THR A 407 0.44 2.28 17.87
N GLY A 408 0.33 3.27 18.74
CA GLY A 408 0.99 3.34 20.04
C GLY A 408 2.14 4.35 20.11
N PRO A 409 2.86 4.41 21.24
CA PRO A 409 4.01 5.27 21.41
C PRO A 409 5.10 4.93 20.38
N ALA A 410 5.59 5.95 19.69
CA ALA A 410 6.65 5.84 18.72
C ALA A 410 7.67 6.98 18.91
N TRP A 411 8.73 6.90 18.13
CA TRP A 411 9.74 7.95 18.07
C TRP A 411 10.24 8.14 16.65
N LEU A 412 10.66 9.36 16.36
CA LEU A 412 11.36 9.72 15.14
C LEU A 412 12.69 10.36 15.51
N PHE A 413 13.78 9.78 15.01
CA PHE A 413 15.11 10.36 15.09
C PHE A 413 15.43 11.02 13.75
N THR A 414 15.71 12.32 13.74
CA THR A 414 16.19 13.02 12.53
C THR A 414 17.60 13.48 12.77
N ALA A 415 18.48 13.28 11.78
CA ALA A 415 19.89 13.58 11.89
C ALA A 415 20.49 14.19 10.63
N VAL A 416 21.55 14.98 10.83
CA VAL A 416 22.46 15.49 9.81
C VAL A 416 23.83 14.85 10.02
N LEU A 417 24.31 14.18 8.97
CA LEU A 417 25.65 13.64 8.83
C LEU A 417 26.42 14.52 7.86
N VAL A 418 27.68 14.80 8.12
CA VAL A 418 28.56 15.53 7.21
C VAL A 418 29.78 14.67 6.92
N GLU A 419 30.09 14.51 5.64
CA GLU A 419 31.18 13.69 5.12
C GLU A 419 32.11 14.55 4.24
N ASP A 420 33.38 14.18 4.16
CA ASP A 420 34.35 14.78 3.24
C ASP A 420 34.24 14.17 1.82
N GLY A 421 35.07 14.62 0.86
CA GLY A 421 35.07 14.09 -0.50
C GLY A 421 35.44 12.60 -0.63
N ASN A 422 35.91 11.95 0.44
CA ASN A 422 36.23 10.51 0.51
C ASN A 422 35.16 9.70 1.26
N GLU A 423 34.02 10.29 1.59
CA GLU A 423 32.96 9.67 2.42
C GLU A 423 33.39 9.43 3.88
N ASP A 424 34.44 10.12 4.37
CA ASP A 424 34.84 10.06 5.77
C ASP A 424 33.96 11.03 6.60
N GLU A 425 33.33 10.54 7.68
CA GLU A 425 32.50 11.35 8.57
C GLU A 425 33.31 12.48 9.25
N ILE A 426 32.86 13.72 9.05
CA ILE A 426 33.36 14.94 9.67
C ILE A 426 32.58 15.26 10.95
N SER A 427 31.25 15.20 10.88
CA SER A 427 30.38 15.51 12.01
C SER A 427 29.01 14.87 11.90
N PHE A 428 28.43 14.49 13.03
CA PHE A 428 27.09 13.95 13.12
C PHE A 428 26.27 14.65 14.22
N HIS A 429 25.00 14.94 13.93
CA HIS A 429 24.07 15.46 14.92
C HIS A 429 22.63 15.06 14.61
N GLY A 430 21.88 14.62 15.60
CA GLY A 430 20.45 14.40 15.47
C GLY A 430 19.66 14.72 16.73
N LEU A 431 18.35 14.84 16.57
CA LEU A 431 17.40 15.02 17.66
C LEU A 431 16.35 13.92 17.58
N TRP A 432 15.92 13.44 18.75
CA TRP A 432 14.80 12.52 18.91
C TRP A 432 13.52 13.31 19.12
N HIS A 433 12.42 12.74 18.65
CA HIS A 433 11.10 13.27 18.85
C HIS A 433 10.14 12.13 19.19
N ASP A 434 9.53 12.19 20.36
CA ASP A 434 8.53 11.23 20.79
C ASP A 434 7.16 11.64 20.22
N LEU A 435 6.40 10.66 19.77
CA LEU A 435 5.08 10.88 19.20
C LEU A 435 4.14 9.72 19.51
N MET A 436 2.85 9.99 19.57
CA MET A 436 1.80 8.98 19.68
C MET A 436 1.23 8.69 18.29
N VAL A 437 1.25 7.43 17.85
CA VAL A 437 0.61 7.00 16.61
C VAL A 437 -0.80 6.51 16.93
N LEU A 438 -1.78 7.23 16.41
CA LEU A 438 -3.20 7.01 16.67
C LEU A 438 -3.81 6.08 15.63
N SER A 439 -4.78 5.25 16.00
CA SER A 439 -5.54 4.40 15.05
C SER A 439 -6.41 5.22 14.09
N GLY A 440 -6.81 6.41 14.53
CA GLY A 440 -7.62 7.36 13.76
C GLY A 440 -7.42 8.79 14.25
N PRO A 441 -8.06 9.79 13.64
CA PRO A 441 -7.93 11.18 14.05
C PRO A 441 -8.70 11.46 15.35
N THR A 442 -8.14 12.30 16.22
CA THR A 442 -8.84 12.85 17.38
C THR A 442 -9.48 14.20 17.03
N TYR A 443 -10.62 14.49 17.62
CA TYR A 443 -11.28 15.79 17.50
C TYR A 443 -12.29 16.02 18.63
N ASP A 444 -12.34 17.27 19.09
CA ASP A 444 -13.35 17.74 20.03
C ASP A 444 -14.77 17.53 19.47
N PRO A 445 -15.79 17.39 20.33
CA PRO A 445 -17.15 17.11 19.89
C PRO A 445 -17.64 18.10 18.81
N VAL A 446 -17.98 17.56 17.64
CA VAL A 446 -18.56 18.31 16.51
C VAL A 446 -20.03 17.94 16.31
N LEU A 447 -20.81 18.92 15.86
CA LEU A 447 -22.22 18.72 15.54
C LEU A 447 -22.39 18.32 14.07
N VAL A 448 -23.15 17.26 13.84
CA VAL A 448 -23.54 16.74 12.53
C VAL A 448 -25.04 16.47 12.47
N ASP A 449 -25.64 16.59 11.29
CA ASP A 449 -27.05 16.29 11.06
C ASP A 449 -27.18 15.04 10.19
N VAL A 450 -27.89 14.04 10.70
CA VAL A 450 -28.26 12.84 9.95
C VAL A 450 -29.78 12.74 9.94
N ASP A 451 -30.36 12.84 8.74
CA ASP A 451 -31.81 12.76 8.49
C ASP A 451 -32.65 13.72 9.36
N GLY A 452 -32.13 14.91 9.66
CA GLY A 452 -32.79 15.95 10.44
C GLY A 452 -32.66 15.81 11.95
N VAL A 453 -31.81 14.89 12.43
CA VAL A 453 -31.45 14.72 13.84
C VAL A 453 -30.00 15.16 14.04
N VAL A 454 -29.75 15.97 15.06
CA VAL A 454 -28.41 16.48 15.37
C VAL A 454 -27.69 15.55 16.36
N TYR A 455 -26.51 15.12 15.97
CA TYR A 455 -25.60 14.29 16.76
C TYR A 455 -24.35 15.07 17.12
N SER A 456 -23.81 14.78 18.30
CA SER A 456 -22.48 15.19 18.73
C SER A 456 -21.54 14.01 18.55
N VAL A 457 -20.49 14.20 17.75
CA VAL A 457 -19.48 13.17 17.46
C VAL A 457 -18.14 13.64 17.98
N SER A 458 -17.48 12.83 18.80
CA SER A 458 -16.14 13.08 19.31
C SER A 458 -15.26 11.88 19.10
N ALA A 459 -13.98 12.10 18.81
CA ALA A 459 -12.98 11.05 18.73
C ALA A 459 -11.84 11.38 19.69
N ALA A 460 -11.57 10.48 20.63
CA ALA A 460 -10.55 10.65 21.65
C ALA A 460 -9.74 9.38 21.82
N LEU A 461 -8.50 9.52 22.27
CA LEU A 461 -7.66 8.39 22.66
C LEU A 461 -8.38 7.59 23.75
N ASP A 462 -8.35 6.25 23.62
CA ASP A 462 -8.79 5.37 24.70
C ASP A 462 -7.78 5.45 25.85
N GLU A 463 -8.23 5.92 27.01
CA GLU A 463 -7.40 6.04 28.21
C GLU A 463 -7.46 4.75 29.07
N ASP A 464 -8.39 3.83 28.79
CA ASP A 464 -8.67 2.64 29.59
C ASP A 464 -8.10 1.35 28.96
N VAL A 465 -6.94 1.45 28.28
CA VAL A 465 -6.29 0.33 27.59
C VAL A 465 -5.44 -0.51 28.56
N GLU A 466 -5.68 -1.82 28.63
CA GLU A 466 -4.89 -2.75 29.46
C GLU A 466 -3.71 -3.39 28.71
N ASP A 467 -3.81 -3.50 27.38
CA ASP A 467 -2.81 -4.14 26.50
C ASP A 467 -1.94 -3.09 25.79
N GLU A 468 -0.61 -3.19 25.90
CA GLU A 468 0.35 -2.25 25.29
C GLU A 468 0.24 -2.18 23.75
N ASP A 469 -0.24 -3.25 23.10
CA ASP A 469 -0.44 -3.28 21.65
C ASP A 469 -1.66 -2.46 21.18
N ASP A 470 -2.57 -2.14 22.10
CA ASP A 470 -3.78 -1.35 21.85
C ASP A 470 -3.60 0.13 22.24
N GLU A 471 -2.43 0.52 22.76
CA GLU A 471 -2.10 1.93 22.97
C GLU A 471 -2.18 2.71 21.64
N GLY A 472 -2.66 3.96 21.69
CA GLY A 472 -2.92 4.75 20.49
C GLY A 472 -4.29 4.49 19.84
N THR A 473 -5.12 3.59 20.38
CA THR A 473 -6.49 3.38 19.89
C THR A 473 -7.35 4.61 20.12
N VAL A 474 -8.06 5.06 19.09
CA VAL A 474 -8.99 6.18 19.15
C VAL A 474 -10.42 5.68 19.10
N ILE A 475 -11.22 6.04 20.11
CA ILE A 475 -12.64 5.70 20.17
C ILE A 475 -13.45 6.88 19.66
N THR A 476 -14.27 6.62 18.65
CA THR A 476 -15.27 7.58 18.17
C THR A 476 -16.61 7.33 18.86
N THR A 477 -17.13 8.35 19.55
CA THR A 477 -18.42 8.31 20.25
C THR A 477 -19.44 9.18 19.52
N VAL A 478 -20.60 8.62 19.22
CA VAL A 478 -21.75 9.34 18.64
C VAL A 478 -22.87 9.42 19.66
N THR A 479 -23.36 10.63 19.94
CA THR A 479 -24.47 10.87 20.88
C THR A 479 -25.52 11.78 20.27
N SER A 480 -26.80 11.44 20.45
CA SER A 480 -27.89 12.36 20.06
C SER A 480 -27.93 13.55 21.01
N VAL A 481 -28.01 14.76 20.45
CA VAL A 481 -28.07 15.99 21.25
C VAL A 481 -29.40 16.11 22.00
N ASP A 482 -30.49 15.66 21.38
CA ASP A 482 -31.83 15.73 21.95
C ASP A 482 -32.12 14.60 22.96
N ASP A 483 -31.51 13.42 22.77
CA ASP A 483 -31.67 12.25 23.64
C ASP A 483 -30.34 11.46 23.77
N PRO A 484 -29.45 11.84 24.70
CA PRO A 484 -28.12 11.23 24.83
C PRO A 484 -28.11 9.74 25.18
N GLU A 485 -29.22 9.19 25.66
CA GLU A 485 -29.37 7.77 26.04
C GLU A 485 -30.04 6.94 24.93
N ALA A 486 -30.37 7.56 23.79
CA ALA A 486 -30.97 6.85 22.67
C ALA A 486 -29.97 5.87 22.05
N GLU A 487 -30.44 4.64 21.80
CA GLU A 487 -29.71 3.66 21.00
C GLU A 487 -29.66 4.14 19.54
N ILE A 488 -28.46 4.21 18.97
CA ILE A 488 -28.21 4.65 17.60
C ILE A 488 -27.91 3.41 16.77
N ASP A 489 -28.56 3.26 15.62
CA ASP A 489 -28.27 2.16 14.71
C ASP A 489 -26.93 2.38 13.98
N ALA A 490 -26.29 1.28 13.57
CA ALA A 490 -24.96 1.31 12.97
C ALA A 490 -24.88 2.14 11.66
N GLU A 491 -25.95 2.24 10.89
CA GLU A 491 -25.96 3.02 9.64
C GLU A 491 -25.97 4.52 9.96
N THR A 492 -26.82 4.95 10.88
CA THR A 492 -26.85 6.33 11.38
C THR A 492 -25.52 6.70 12.04
N GLU A 493 -24.94 5.79 12.82
CA GLU A 493 -23.63 6.00 13.45
C GLU A 493 -22.54 6.19 12.40
N ALA A 494 -22.46 5.33 11.38
CA ALA A 494 -21.49 5.45 10.30
C ALA A 494 -21.64 6.76 9.52
N ARG A 495 -22.88 7.20 9.24
CA ARG A 495 -23.16 8.48 8.56
C ARG A 495 -22.76 9.68 9.42
N ALA A 496 -22.97 9.62 10.74
CA ALA A 496 -22.54 10.66 11.66
C ALA A 496 -21.01 10.74 11.76
N ARG A 497 -20.32 9.59 11.90
CA ARG A 497 -18.85 9.50 11.89
C ARG A 497 -18.27 10.03 10.58
N TYR A 498 -18.84 9.65 9.45
CA TYR A 498 -18.46 10.15 8.13
C TYR A 498 -18.57 11.67 8.04
N ALA A 499 -19.74 12.24 8.41
CA ALA A 499 -19.95 13.69 8.36
C ALA A 499 -18.99 14.45 9.30
N ALA A 500 -18.70 13.89 10.48
CA ALA A 500 -17.74 14.45 11.41
C ALA A 500 -16.31 14.43 10.84
N GLY A 501 -15.89 13.31 10.27
CA GLY A 501 -14.59 13.17 9.61
C GLY A 501 -14.44 14.13 8.42
N VAL A 502 -15.47 14.30 7.59
CA VAL A 502 -15.42 15.29 6.49
C VAL A 502 -15.27 16.70 7.05
N ARG A 503 -16.04 17.04 8.08
CA ARG A 503 -15.95 18.35 8.72
C ARG A 503 -14.53 18.62 9.23
N THR A 504 -13.98 17.72 10.03
CA THR A 504 -12.73 17.96 10.76
C THR A 504 -11.47 17.72 9.93
N GLN A 505 -11.52 16.83 8.93
CA GLN A 505 -10.34 16.43 8.16
C GLN A 505 -10.31 17.00 6.74
N LEU A 506 -11.47 17.28 6.15
CA LEU A 506 -11.56 17.71 4.75
C LEU A 506 -11.95 19.18 4.62
N LEU A 507 -12.96 19.63 5.37
CA LEU A 507 -13.51 20.98 5.29
C LEU A 507 -12.72 21.99 6.15
N ASP A 508 -12.36 21.60 7.37
CA ASP A 508 -11.50 22.42 8.22
C ASP A 508 -10.11 22.57 7.57
N GLY A 509 -9.63 23.81 7.42
CA GLY A 509 -8.37 24.10 6.74
C GLY A 509 -8.37 23.83 5.23
N ILE A 510 -9.53 23.66 4.59
CA ILE A 510 -9.64 23.31 3.15
C ILE A 510 -8.83 24.24 2.24
N PHE A 511 -8.70 25.53 2.59
CA PHE A 511 -7.95 26.52 1.81
C PHE A 511 -6.44 26.53 2.06
N ASP A 512 -5.97 25.83 3.10
CA ASP A 512 -4.56 25.70 3.44
C ASP A 512 -3.92 24.50 2.71
N ARG A 513 -4.73 23.64 2.09
CA ARG A 513 -4.29 22.49 1.29
C ARG A 513 -3.45 22.97 0.10
N PRO A 514 -2.24 22.44 -0.14
CA PRO A 514 -1.32 22.95 -1.18
C PRO A 514 -1.93 23.02 -2.58
N GLU A 515 -2.67 21.99 -2.97
CA GLU A 515 -3.34 21.85 -4.27
C GLU A 515 -4.47 22.87 -4.44
N ILE A 516 -5.08 23.31 -3.33
CA ILE A 516 -6.22 24.22 -3.29
C ILE A 516 -5.76 25.68 -3.14
N ALA A 517 -4.75 25.93 -2.33
CA ALA A 517 -4.16 27.25 -2.10
C ALA A 517 -3.58 27.86 -3.39
N ALA A 518 -3.13 27.01 -4.33
CA ALA A 518 -2.62 27.42 -5.63
C ALA A 518 -3.74 27.82 -6.64
N LEU A 519 -5.00 27.50 -6.35
CA LEU A 519 -6.10 27.72 -7.28
C LEU A 519 -6.63 29.17 -7.25
N PRO A 520 -6.88 29.80 -8.42
CA PRO A 520 -7.34 31.18 -8.51
C PRO A 520 -8.84 31.36 -8.14
N GLN A 521 -9.13 32.31 -7.25
CA GLN A 521 -10.49 32.57 -6.71
C GLN A 521 -11.32 33.63 -7.48
N ALA A 522 -10.87 34.10 -8.64
CA ALA A 522 -11.41 35.29 -9.29
C ALA A 522 -12.53 35.00 -10.31
N ALA A 523 -13.73 34.59 -9.87
CA ALA A 523 -14.89 34.49 -10.75
C ALA A 523 -16.24 34.71 -10.03
N GLU A 524 -17.31 34.92 -10.80
CA GLU A 524 -18.68 34.90 -10.26
C GLU A 524 -19.14 33.43 -10.08
N PRO A 525 -19.55 33.03 -8.87
CA PRO A 525 -19.81 31.63 -8.57
C PRO A 525 -21.10 31.11 -9.23
N ASN A 526 -21.01 30.00 -9.94
CA ASN A 526 -22.14 29.21 -10.43
C ASN A 526 -22.14 27.84 -9.73
N PRO A 527 -23.29 27.34 -9.26
CA PRO A 527 -23.32 26.07 -8.54
C PRO A 527 -22.73 24.94 -9.37
N VAL A 528 -21.81 24.20 -8.76
CA VAL A 528 -21.18 22.99 -9.30
C VAL A 528 -21.67 21.84 -8.45
N THR A 529 -21.95 20.70 -9.08
CA THR A 529 -22.33 19.48 -8.35
C THR A 529 -21.44 18.37 -8.86
N VAL A 530 -20.81 17.66 -7.94
CA VAL A 530 -20.01 16.48 -8.20
C VAL A 530 -20.75 15.29 -7.58
N PRO A 531 -21.18 14.27 -8.35
CA PRO A 531 -22.08 13.24 -7.85
C PRO A 531 -21.48 12.31 -6.80
N SER A 532 -20.17 12.06 -6.85
CA SER A 532 -19.46 11.15 -5.95
C SER A 532 -17.95 11.47 -6.03
N PRO A 533 -17.17 11.24 -4.96
CA PRO A 533 -15.71 11.37 -4.98
C PRO A 533 -15.00 10.18 -5.65
N SER A 534 -15.72 9.18 -6.19
CA SER A 534 -15.09 8.05 -6.88
C SER A 534 -14.42 8.46 -8.19
N SER A 535 -13.33 7.79 -8.54
CA SER A 535 -12.54 8.07 -9.75
C SER A 535 -13.42 8.16 -11.01
N GLY A 536 -14.31 7.19 -11.22
CA GLY A 536 -15.24 7.17 -12.35
C GLY A 536 -16.20 8.36 -12.38
N ALA A 537 -16.75 8.77 -11.23
CA ALA A 537 -17.66 9.91 -11.15
C ALA A 537 -16.93 11.25 -11.41
N LEU A 538 -15.71 11.40 -10.89
CA LEU A 538 -14.85 12.55 -11.14
C LEU A 538 -14.50 12.67 -12.63
N LEU A 539 -14.05 11.56 -13.23
CA LEU A 539 -13.68 11.50 -14.64
C LEU A 539 -14.87 11.78 -15.55
N ARG A 540 -16.03 11.17 -15.30
CA ARG A 540 -17.27 11.47 -16.03
C ARG A 540 -17.62 12.96 -15.97
N THR A 541 -17.57 13.55 -14.78
CA THR A 541 -17.87 14.98 -14.57
C THR A 541 -16.90 15.87 -15.34
N ALA A 542 -15.61 15.50 -15.36
CA ALA A 542 -14.57 16.17 -16.13
C ALA A 542 -14.78 16.02 -17.65
N ALA A 543 -15.02 14.80 -18.12
CA ALA A 543 -15.19 14.44 -19.53
C ALA A 543 -16.38 15.17 -20.16
N GLY A 544 -17.52 15.22 -19.47
CA GLY A 544 -18.69 15.98 -19.96
C GLY A 544 -18.39 17.48 -20.14
N ARG A 545 -17.64 18.09 -19.20
CA ARG A 545 -17.24 19.51 -19.30
C ARG A 545 -16.22 19.74 -20.41
N PHE A 546 -15.25 18.84 -20.54
CA PHE A 546 -14.24 18.92 -21.60
C PHE A 546 -14.86 18.75 -22.98
N ALA A 547 -15.79 17.81 -23.16
CA ALA A 547 -16.54 17.66 -24.41
C ALA A 547 -17.29 18.94 -24.80
N VAL A 548 -17.95 19.62 -23.84
CA VAL A 548 -18.60 20.91 -24.08
C VAL A 548 -17.60 21.97 -24.52
N LEU A 549 -16.43 22.04 -23.88
CA LEU A 549 -15.39 22.99 -24.23
C LEU A 549 -14.89 22.76 -25.67
N VAL A 550 -14.57 21.51 -26.02
CA VAL A 550 -14.09 21.13 -27.35
C VAL A 550 -15.16 21.35 -28.42
N ASN A 551 -16.42 20.99 -28.15
CA ASN A 551 -17.54 21.25 -29.05
C ASN A 551 -17.79 22.75 -29.29
N SER A 552 -17.42 23.60 -28.34
CA SER A 552 -17.48 25.06 -28.50
C SER A 552 -16.30 25.66 -29.26
N SER A 553 -15.30 24.84 -29.61
CA SER A 553 -14.13 25.22 -30.40
C SER A 553 -14.28 24.82 -31.88
N ASP A 554 -13.54 25.48 -32.77
CA ASP A 554 -13.52 25.14 -34.20
C ASP A 554 -12.65 23.89 -34.51
N LEU A 555 -12.15 23.19 -33.48
CA LEU A 555 -11.17 22.10 -33.63
C LEU A 555 -11.77 20.82 -34.20
N LEU A 556 -13.00 20.46 -33.83
CA LEU A 556 -13.70 19.31 -34.42
C LEU A 556 -14.01 19.54 -35.90
N GLU A 557 -14.40 20.75 -36.28
CA GLU A 557 -14.59 21.11 -37.69
C GLU A 557 -13.27 21.07 -38.46
N THR A 558 -12.17 21.54 -37.86
CA THR A 558 -10.81 21.46 -38.42
C THR A 558 -10.44 20.01 -38.73
N LEU A 559 -10.67 19.10 -37.78
CA LEU A 559 -10.41 17.66 -37.94
C LEU A 559 -11.31 17.05 -39.03
N ALA A 560 -12.61 17.32 -39.00
CA ALA A 560 -13.57 16.78 -39.97
C ALA A 560 -13.26 17.22 -41.42
N ASN A 561 -12.71 18.42 -41.59
CA ASN A 561 -12.25 18.94 -42.88
C ASN A 561 -10.88 18.39 -43.32
N GLY A 562 -10.21 17.59 -42.49
CA GLY A 562 -8.88 17.05 -42.75
C GLY A 562 -7.78 18.12 -42.72
N GLU A 563 -8.00 19.20 -41.98
CA GLU A 563 -7.05 20.29 -41.81
C GLU A 563 -6.10 20.01 -40.64
N ALA A 564 -4.87 20.52 -40.72
CA ALA A 564 -3.88 20.33 -39.66
C ALA A 564 -4.15 21.28 -38.49
N THR A 565 -4.27 20.75 -37.27
CA THR A 565 -4.41 21.55 -36.06
C THR A 565 -3.11 22.29 -35.75
N SER A 566 -3.19 23.62 -35.59
CA SER A 566 -2.01 24.43 -35.25
C SER A 566 -1.68 24.33 -33.75
N PRO A 567 -0.39 24.31 -33.35
CA PRO A 567 0.00 24.28 -31.94
C PRO A 567 -0.58 25.44 -31.13
N VAL A 568 -0.70 26.63 -31.73
CA VAL A 568 -1.28 27.83 -31.08
C VAL A 568 -2.75 27.61 -30.71
N ALA A 569 -3.52 26.92 -31.57
CA ALA A 569 -4.92 26.61 -31.27
C ALA A 569 -5.06 25.62 -30.10
N VAL A 570 -4.12 24.68 -29.96
CA VAL A 570 -4.06 23.76 -28.81
C VAL A 570 -3.69 24.51 -27.52
N GLU A 571 -2.72 25.42 -27.60
CA GLU A 571 -2.36 26.30 -26.47
C GLU A 571 -3.54 27.19 -26.03
N ASP A 572 -4.31 27.74 -26.98
CA ASP A 572 -5.51 28.54 -26.67
C ASP A 572 -6.59 27.69 -26.00
N LEU A 573 -6.78 26.43 -26.42
CA LEU A 573 -7.65 25.47 -25.75
C LEU A 573 -7.21 25.23 -24.30
N ILE A 574 -5.91 25.01 -24.04
CA ILE A 574 -5.37 24.83 -22.69
C ILE A 574 -5.65 26.05 -21.81
N LEU A 575 -5.39 27.27 -22.32
CA LEU A 575 -5.65 28.50 -21.57
C LEU A 575 -7.16 28.69 -21.30
N SER A 576 -8.02 28.38 -22.27
CA SER A 576 -9.48 28.44 -22.08
C SER A 576 -9.97 27.42 -21.04
N THR A 577 -9.32 26.25 -20.98
CA THR A 577 -9.59 25.24 -19.95
C THR A 577 -9.25 25.79 -18.57
N ALA A 578 -8.10 26.44 -18.42
CA ALA A 578 -7.69 27.04 -17.15
C ALA A 578 -8.63 28.14 -16.66
N GLU A 579 -9.16 28.97 -17.56
CA GLU A 579 -10.19 29.96 -17.21
C GLU A 579 -11.45 29.28 -16.68
N ARG A 580 -11.94 28.21 -17.34
CA ARG A 580 -13.10 27.44 -16.88
C ARG A 580 -12.87 26.72 -15.55
N VAL A 581 -11.65 26.22 -15.33
CA VAL A 581 -11.23 25.62 -14.08
C VAL A 581 -11.27 26.66 -12.95
N SER A 582 -10.76 27.87 -13.19
CA SER A 582 -10.83 28.97 -12.22
C SER A 582 -12.27 29.34 -11.86
N GLU A 583 -13.16 29.43 -12.84
CA GLU A 583 -14.60 29.71 -12.62
C GLU A 583 -15.27 28.62 -11.75
N THR A 584 -14.95 27.36 -12.07
CA THR A 584 -15.49 26.19 -11.36
C THR A 584 -14.99 26.17 -9.92
N TYR A 585 -13.70 26.36 -9.70
CA TYR A 585 -13.11 26.39 -8.36
C TYR A 585 -13.64 27.55 -7.51
N ALA A 586 -13.75 28.78 -8.05
CA ALA A 586 -14.30 29.90 -7.30
C ALA A 586 -15.73 29.63 -6.79
N SER A 587 -16.49 28.82 -7.55
CA SER A 587 -17.84 28.41 -7.16
C SER A 587 -17.83 27.41 -6.01
N LEU A 588 -16.93 26.42 -6.05
CA LEU A 588 -16.72 25.46 -4.96
C LEU A 588 -16.22 26.17 -3.69
N ALA A 589 -15.22 27.05 -3.83
CA ALA A 589 -14.69 27.84 -2.73
C ALA A 589 -15.77 28.70 -2.05
N ALA A 590 -16.67 29.31 -2.83
CA ALA A 590 -17.81 30.06 -2.28
C ALA A 590 -18.80 29.16 -1.52
N SER A 591 -19.05 27.95 -2.01
CA SER A 591 -19.88 26.93 -1.34
C SER A 591 -19.26 26.54 0.01
N TRP A 592 -17.97 26.19 0.02
CA TRP A 592 -17.25 25.81 1.24
C TRP A 592 -17.15 26.95 2.25
N GLN A 593 -16.92 28.19 1.80
CA GLN A 593 -16.94 29.37 2.69
C GLN A 593 -18.31 29.54 3.34
N SER A 594 -19.40 29.39 2.57
CA SER A 594 -20.76 29.48 3.12
C SER A 594 -21.02 28.38 4.16
N LEU A 595 -20.52 27.16 3.95
CA LEU A 595 -20.65 26.05 4.90
C LEU A 595 -19.81 26.30 6.16
N LEU A 596 -18.57 26.76 6.03
CA LEU A 596 -17.72 27.13 7.15
C LEU A 596 -18.37 28.23 8.01
N GLU A 597 -18.90 29.30 7.40
CA GLU A 597 -19.63 30.35 8.12
C GLU A 597 -20.86 29.82 8.87
N GLN A 598 -21.59 28.87 8.28
CA GLN A 598 -22.72 28.20 8.94
C GLN A 598 -22.26 27.38 10.16
N ILE A 599 -21.16 26.64 10.03
CA ILE A 599 -20.59 25.81 11.09
C ILE A 599 -20.05 26.66 12.24
N GLU A 600 -19.30 27.72 11.93
CA GLU A 600 -18.81 28.70 12.92
C GLU A 600 -19.97 29.38 13.69
N GLY A 601 -21.13 29.53 13.03
CA GLY A 601 -22.38 29.97 13.63
C GLY A 601 -23.05 28.97 14.59
N GLY A 602 -22.44 27.78 14.81
CA GLY A 602 -22.98 26.69 15.62
C GLY A 602 -23.87 25.72 14.84
N GLY A 603 -23.86 25.77 13.51
CA GLY A 603 -24.58 24.84 12.64
C GLY A 603 -23.98 23.43 12.65
N ALA A 604 -24.85 22.43 12.53
CA ALA A 604 -24.44 21.06 12.26
C ALA A 604 -24.19 20.86 10.76
N LEU A 605 -23.14 20.12 10.39
CA LEU A 605 -22.90 19.73 8.99
C LEU A 605 -23.80 18.53 8.66
N SER A 606 -24.64 18.64 7.64
CA SER A 606 -25.49 17.52 7.24
C SER A 606 -24.70 16.45 6.51
N PHE A 607 -25.14 15.19 6.58
CA PHE A 607 -24.54 14.10 5.80
C PHE A 607 -24.47 14.42 4.29
N ALA A 608 -25.51 15.06 3.75
CA ALA A 608 -25.54 15.45 2.34
C ALA A 608 -24.50 16.52 2.01
N ASP A 609 -24.34 17.53 2.86
CA ASP A 609 -23.32 18.58 2.68
C ASP A 609 -21.92 18.00 2.85
N ALA A 610 -21.71 17.10 3.81
CA ALA A 610 -20.44 16.39 3.97
C ALA A 610 -20.09 15.57 2.72
N PHE A 611 -21.06 14.83 2.17
CA PHE A 611 -20.84 14.08 0.95
C PHE A 611 -20.54 14.98 -0.26
N ALA A 612 -21.23 16.12 -0.38
CA ALA A 612 -20.95 17.12 -1.40
C ALA A 612 -19.54 17.70 -1.26
N VAL A 613 -19.14 18.12 -0.06
CA VAL A 613 -17.78 18.66 0.22
C VAL A 613 -16.71 17.65 -0.18
N HIS A 614 -16.85 16.39 0.21
CA HIS A 614 -15.86 15.36 -0.14
C HIS A 614 -15.77 15.17 -1.66
N SER A 615 -16.90 15.09 -2.35
CA SER A 615 -16.97 14.97 -3.81
C SER A 615 -16.31 16.17 -4.52
N GLU A 616 -16.63 17.38 -4.06
CA GLU A 616 -16.13 18.63 -4.63
C GLU A 616 -14.63 18.82 -4.37
N LEU A 617 -14.16 18.47 -3.18
CA LEU A 617 -12.74 18.53 -2.82
C LEU A 617 -11.92 17.54 -3.67
N ALA A 618 -12.37 16.29 -3.78
CA ALA A 618 -11.73 15.29 -4.62
C ALA A 618 -11.69 15.75 -6.08
N TYR A 619 -12.75 16.39 -6.59
CA TYR A 619 -12.74 16.99 -7.92
C TYR A 619 -11.74 18.15 -8.05
N ALA A 620 -11.62 19.01 -7.04
CA ALA A 620 -10.68 20.12 -7.06
C ALA A 620 -9.22 19.65 -7.04
N GLU A 621 -8.89 18.67 -6.18
CA GLU A 621 -7.53 18.14 -6.04
C GLU A 621 -7.13 17.23 -7.20
N SER A 622 -8.04 16.36 -7.67
CA SER A 622 -7.71 15.33 -8.65
C SER A 622 -7.95 15.75 -10.10
N ILE A 623 -8.82 16.74 -10.37
CA ILE A 623 -9.13 17.18 -11.73
C ILE A 623 -8.71 18.63 -11.96
N LEU A 624 -9.15 19.56 -11.11
CA LEU A 624 -8.96 20.99 -11.36
C LEU A 624 -7.49 21.41 -11.20
N SER A 625 -6.83 21.01 -10.13
CA SER A 625 -5.43 21.37 -9.85
C SER A 625 -4.45 20.85 -10.92
N PRO A 626 -4.45 19.54 -11.29
CA PRO A 626 -3.60 19.03 -12.36
C PRO A 626 -3.84 19.72 -13.71
N ALA A 627 -5.08 20.13 -13.99
CA ALA A 627 -5.44 20.78 -15.24
C ALA A 627 -4.86 22.20 -15.42
N LEU A 628 -4.42 22.85 -14.34
CA LEU A 628 -3.79 24.18 -14.42
C LEU A 628 -2.31 24.12 -14.77
N VAL A 629 -1.63 23.02 -14.46
CA VAL A 629 -0.17 22.90 -14.68
C VAL A 629 0.22 23.20 -16.14
N PRO A 630 -0.42 22.63 -17.17
CA PRO A 630 -0.09 22.94 -18.57
C PRO A 630 -0.28 24.40 -18.93
N SER A 631 -1.27 25.07 -18.34
CA SER A 631 -1.56 26.49 -18.61
C SER A 631 -0.45 27.41 -18.13
N THR A 632 0.17 27.09 -16.99
CA THR A 632 1.32 27.85 -16.46
C THR A 632 2.53 27.73 -17.38
N ILE A 633 2.77 26.53 -17.93
CA ILE A 633 3.86 26.26 -18.88
C ILE A 633 3.61 27.01 -20.19
N VAL A 634 2.40 26.95 -20.73
CA VAL A 634 2.02 27.68 -21.96
C VAL A 634 2.15 29.19 -21.76
N ALA A 635 1.70 29.73 -20.63
CA ALA A 635 1.83 31.15 -20.32
C ALA A 635 3.31 31.57 -20.19
N ALA A 636 4.15 30.76 -19.54
CA ALA A 636 5.59 31.00 -19.46
C ALA A 636 6.25 30.96 -20.84
N ALA A 637 5.93 29.96 -21.67
CA ALA A 637 6.44 29.85 -23.04
C ALA A 637 6.04 31.06 -23.90
N ARG A 638 4.79 31.55 -23.80
CA ARG A 638 4.35 32.74 -24.53
C ARG A 638 5.02 34.03 -24.07
N ALA A 639 5.42 34.10 -22.80
CA ALA A 639 6.09 35.27 -22.22
C ALA A 639 7.62 35.27 -22.47
N ALA A 640 8.22 34.11 -22.65
CA ALA A 640 9.67 33.95 -22.81
C ALA A 640 10.18 34.46 -24.17
N GLU A 641 11.37 35.06 -24.18
CA GLU A 641 12.00 35.57 -25.42
C GLU A 641 12.33 34.44 -26.41
N GLN A 642 12.68 33.26 -25.89
CA GLN A 642 13.01 32.06 -26.68
C GLN A 642 11.83 31.09 -26.82
N GLY A 643 10.64 31.48 -26.35
CA GLY A 643 9.45 30.64 -26.46
C GLY A 643 9.62 29.30 -25.74
N TRP A 644 9.23 28.23 -26.43
CA TRP A 644 9.40 26.84 -25.95
C TRP A 644 10.85 26.41 -25.76
N ASP A 645 11.82 27.04 -26.45
CA ASP A 645 13.25 26.71 -26.31
C ASP A 645 13.91 27.41 -25.11
N ASP A 646 13.16 28.21 -24.34
CA ASP A 646 13.68 28.89 -23.17
C ASP A 646 14.11 27.89 -22.08
N PRO A 647 15.32 28.04 -21.48
CA PRO A 647 15.80 27.13 -20.44
C PRO A 647 14.86 26.98 -19.24
N GLU A 648 14.16 28.05 -18.84
CA GLU A 648 13.21 27.98 -17.71
C GLU A 648 11.98 27.14 -18.09
N VAL A 649 11.46 27.30 -19.30
CA VAL A 649 10.32 26.52 -19.82
C VAL A 649 10.69 25.05 -19.99
N GLN A 650 11.90 24.76 -20.48
CA GLN A 650 12.41 23.39 -20.59
C GLN A 650 12.60 22.74 -19.23
N ALA A 651 13.03 23.49 -18.21
CA ALA A 651 13.11 23.00 -16.84
C ALA A 651 11.72 22.70 -16.26
N MET A 652 10.72 23.55 -16.50
CA MET A 652 9.33 23.30 -16.09
C MET A 652 8.79 21.99 -16.69
N LEU A 653 9.06 21.74 -17.98
CA LEU A 653 8.66 20.51 -18.66
C LEU A 653 9.38 19.27 -18.11
N ALA A 654 10.69 19.38 -17.86
CA ALA A 654 11.49 18.29 -17.32
C ALA A 654 11.09 17.91 -15.88
N GLY A 655 10.53 18.86 -15.12
CA GLY A 655 10.04 18.65 -13.75
C GLY A 655 8.68 17.96 -13.66
N GLN A 656 7.99 17.70 -14.78
CA GLN A 656 6.68 17.07 -14.75
C GLN A 656 6.79 15.55 -14.55
N PRO A 657 6.05 14.96 -13.59
CA PRO A 657 6.07 13.53 -13.38
C PRO A 657 5.50 12.79 -14.60
N SER A 658 6.21 11.78 -15.09
CA SER A 658 5.67 10.86 -16.09
C SER A 658 4.77 9.84 -15.41
N CYS A 659 3.48 9.83 -15.74
CA CYS A 659 2.57 8.75 -15.35
C CYS A 659 2.02 8.05 -16.60
N ASN A 660 1.87 6.73 -16.53
CA ASN A 660 1.35 5.93 -17.65
C ASN A 660 -0.18 5.81 -17.51
N ALA A 661 -0.90 6.88 -17.82
CA ALA A 661 -2.37 6.86 -17.83
C ALA A 661 -2.88 5.83 -18.85
N ASN A 662 -3.95 5.11 -18.49
CA ASN A 662 -4.55 4.15 -19.40
C ASN A 662 -5.44 4.89 -20.41
N PRO A 663 -5.19 4.79 -21.73
CA PRO A 663 -5.95 5.53 -22.73
C PRO A 663 -7.44 5.18 -22.81
N THR A 664 -7.87 4.04 -22.26
CA THR A 664 -9.29 3.67 -22.24
C THR A 664 -10.09 4.48 -21.21
N ASP A 665 -9.46 4.92 -20.12
CA ASP A 665 -10.13 5.60 -19.02
C ASP A 665 -10.84 6.89 -19.49
N LEU A 666 -10.24 7.62 -20.44
CA LEU A 666 -10.85 8.80 -21.04
C LEU A 666 -12.07 8.46 -21.90
N ARG A 667 -12.00 7.38 -22.70
CA ARG A 667 -13.13 6.91 -23.50
C ARG A 667 -14.28 6.49 -22.59
N ASP A 668 -13.99 5.65 -21.59
CA ASP A 668 -14.98 5.15 -20.63
C ASP A 668 -15.66 6.31 -19.90
N ALA A 669 -14.90 7.36 -19.55
CA ALA A 669 -15.43 8.58 -18.95
C ALA A 669 -16.37 9.37 -19.89
N TYR A 670 -16.05 9.47 -21.19
CA TYR A 670 -16.96 10.10 -22.16
C TYR A 670 -18.25 9.30 -22.35
N GLU A 671 -18.14 7.98 -22.47
CA GLU A 671 -19.28 7.07 -22.61
C GLU A 671 -20.18 7.15 -21.38
N ALA A 672 -19.60 7.08 -20.18
CA ALA A 672 -20.33 7.26 -18.92
C ALA A 672 -20.95 8.65 -18.79
N ALA A 673 -20.36 9.67 -19.41
CA ALA A 673 -20.91 11.03 -19.44
C ALA A 673 -22.05 11.20 -20.45
N GLY A 674 -22.36 10.17 -21.24
CA GLY A 674 -23.35 10.23 -22.31
C GLY A 674 -22.94 11.21 -23.42
N VAL A 675 -21.63 11.38 -23.63
CA VAL A 675 -21.11 12.28 -24.65
C VAL A 675 -21.32 11.68 -26.04
N GLU A 676 -21.94 12.45 -26.93
CA GLU A 676 -22.09 12.07 -28.34
C GLU A 676 -20.73 12.16 -29.07
N ASN A 677 -20.52 11.36 -30.11
CA ASN A 677 -19.32 11.36 -30.97
C ASN A 677 -17.99 11.05 -30.25
N VAL A 678 -17.99 10.11 -29.30
CA VAL A 678 -16.79 9.70 -28.54
C VAL A 678 -15.59 9.39 -29.45
N ASP A 679 -15.81 8.66 -30.55
CA ASP A 679 -14.72 8.33 -31.48
C ASP A 679 -14.09 9.55 -32.16
N GLU A 680 -14.89 10.58 -32.46
CA GLU A 680 -14.37 11.84 -33.03
C GLU A 680 -13.57 12.62 -32.00
N LEU A 681 -14.01 12.64 -30.74
CA LEU A 681 -13.28 13.26 -29.63
C LEU A 681 -11.97 12.53 -29.34
N MET A 682 -11.95 11.20 -29.38
CA MET A 682 -10.73 10.40 -29.21
C MET A 682 -9.76 10.59 -30.38
N ALA A 683 -10.27 10.72 -31.61
CA ALA A 683 -9.46 11.05 -32.77
C ALA A 683 -8.86 12.47 -32.64
N LEU A 684 -9.65 13.43 -32.16
CA LEU A 684 -9.17 14.78 -31.90
C LEU A 684 -8.12 14.81 -30.79
N ASP A 685 -8.31 14.11 -29.68
CA ASP A 685 -7.32 13.99 -28.60
C ASP A 685 -5.96 13.53 -29.12
N THR A 686 -5.96 12.54 -30.01
CA THR A 686 -4.74 12.04 -30.68
C THR A 686 -4.05 13.14 -31.50
N GLU A 687 -4.81 13.91 -32.27
CA GLU A 687 -4.27 15.03 -33.06
C GLU A 687 -3.78 16.19 -32.18
N LEU A 688 -4.46 16.50 -31.08
CA LEU A 688 -4.05 17.55 -30.15
C LEU A 688 -2.73 17.21 -29.45
N ARG A 689 -2.57 15.95 -29.00
CA ARG A 689 -1.30 15.45 -28.43
C ARG A 689 -0.16 15.51 -29.45
N ALA A 690 -0.45 15.22 -30.73
CA ALA A 690 0.54 15.30 -31.80
C ALA A 690 0.94 16.75 -32.13
N ALA A 691 -0.03 17.68 -32.09
CA ALA A 691 0.18 19.09 -32.38
C ALA A 691 0.92 19.84 -31.26
N SER A 692 0.66 19.50 -29.98
CA SER A 692 1.37 20.07 -28.83
C SER A 692 1.53 19.05 -27.71
N PRO A 693 2.77 18.59 -27.41
CA PRO A 693 3.01 17.60 -26.35
C PRO A 693 2.53 18.03 -24.96
N VAL A 694 2.47 19.33 -24.68
CA VAL A 694 2.00 19.89 -23.40
C VAL A 694 0.52 19.65 -23.15
N TYR A 695 -0.27 19.45 -24.21
CA TYR A 695 -1.67 19.05 -24.06
C TYR A 695 -1.81 17.67 -23.39
N GLY A 696 -0.87 16.75 -23.60
CA GLY A 696 -0.89 15.45 -22.92
C GLY A 696 -0.87 15.56 -21.39
N LEU A 697 -0.15 16.55 -20.85
CA LEU A 697 -0.07 16.78 -19.41
C LEU A 697 -1.43 17.14 -18.77
N LEU A 698 -2.31 17.79 -19.54
CA LEU A 698 -3.67 18.15 -19.09
C LEU A 698 -4.49 16.90 -18.78
N ILE A 699 -4.52 15.97 -19.74
CA ILE A 699 -5.34 14.77 -19.67
C ILE A 699 -4.68 13.72 -18.77
N ASP A 700 -3.39 13.45 -18.98
CA ASP A 700 -2.69 12.38 -18.27
C ASP A 700 -2.57 12.69 -16.76
N GLY A 701 -2.33 13.96 -16.41
CA GLY A 701 -2.29 14.40 -15.01
C GLY A 701 -3.62 14.17 -14.29
N ALA A 702 -4.74 14.53 -14.93
CA ALA A 702 -6.07 14.34 -14.36
C ALA A 702 -6.46 12.85 -14.26
N LEU A 703 -6.16 12.05 -15.28
CA LEU A 703 -6.42 10.60 -15.26
C LEU A 703 -5.65 9.91 -14.12
N CYS A 704 -4.37 10.22 -13.97
CA CYS A 704 -3.53 9.60 -12.94
C CYS A 704 -3.94 10.03 -11.52
N ALA A 705 -4.27 11.32 -11.34
CA ALA A 705 -4.72 11.81 -10.04
C ALA A 705 -6.09 11.22 -9.67
N ALA A 706 -7.04 11.13 -10.61
CA ALA A 706 -8.34 10.51 -10.38
C ALA A 706 -8.23 9.01 -10.06
N ALA A 707 -7.34 8.28 -10.73
CA ALA A 707 -7.11 6.86 -10.44
C ALA A 707 -6.58 6.61 -9.02
N ALA A 708 -5.88 7.58 -8.43
CA ALA A 708 -5.39 7.49 -7.06
C ALA A 708 -6.47 7.81 -6.01
N THR A 709 -7.57 8.48 -6.41
CA THR A 709 -8.61 8.97 -5.48
C THR A 709 -9.33 7.85 -4.75
N ASP A 710 -9.62 6.72 -5.40
CA ASP A 710 -10.35 5.62 -4.74
C ASP A 710 -9.56 5.01 -3.58
N ALA A 711 -8.24 4.89 -3.73
CA ALA A 711 -7.37 4.45 -2.65
C ALA A 711 -7.28 5.49 -1.52
N THR A 712 -7.38 6.78 -1.84
CA THR A 712 -7.47 7.86 -0.84
C THR A 712 -8.80 7.84 -0.10
N ASN A 713 -9.92 7.62 -0.81
CA ASN A 713 -11.25 7.50 -0.24
C ASN A 713 -11.34 6.30 0.70
N HIS A 714 -10.81 5.14 0.28
CA HIS A 714 -10.80 3.94 1.12
C HIS A 714 -10.02 4.17 2.43
N ARG A 715 -8.81 4.74 2.35
CA ARG A 715 -8.01 5.11 3.53
C ARG A 715 -8.72 6.13 4.42
N PHE A 716 -9.47 7.06 3.84
CA PHE A 716 -10.27 7.99 4.62
C PHE A 716 -11.38 7.29 5.42
N LEU A 717 -12.04 6.28 4.86
CA LEU A 717 -13.05 5.48 5.57
C LEU A 717 -12.44 4.56 6.63
N GLU A 718 -11.28 3.95 6.33
CA GLU A 718 -10.53 3.09 7.26
C GLU A 718 -10.13 3.86 8.52
N ARG A 719 -9.60 5.08 8.35
CA ARG A 719 -9.24 5.98 9.48
C ARG A 719 -10.42 6.38 10.36
N LEU A 720 -11.64 6.29 9.85
CA LEU A 720 -12.87 6.59 10.59
C LEU A 720 -13.56 5.33 11.14
N GLU A 721 -12.95 4.15 10.93
CA GLU A 721 -13.49 2.83 11.30
C GLU A 721 -14.87 2.55 10.71
N ILE A 722 -15.06 2.96 9.45
CA ILE A 722 -16.33 2.81 8.71
C ILE A 722 -16.12 2.22 7.31
N ASP A 723 -14.96 1.64 7.04
CA ASP A 723 -14.60 0.97 5.79
C ASP A 723 -15.44 -0.30 5.51
N ASP A 724 -15.97 -0.93 6.56
CA ASP A 724 -16.92 -2.05 6.44
C ASP A 724 -18.39 -1.61 6.20
N SER A 725 -18.66 -0.30 6.14
CA SER A 725 -20.01 0.21 5.94
C SER A 725 -20.51 -0.03 4.51
N GLY A 726 -21.42 -0.99 4.35
CA GLY A 726 -22.00 -1.31 3.03
C GLY A 726 -22.62 -0.12 2.30
N LEU A 727 -23.28 0.80 3.03
CA LEU A 727 -23.86 2.01 2.44
C LEU A 727 -22.79 2.96 1.92
N LEU A 728 -21.73 3.21 2.70
CA LEU A 728 -20.66 4.10 2.25
C LEU A 728 -19.92 3.45 1.09
N LEU A 729 -19.55 2.17 1.19
CA LEU A 729 -18.92 1.43 0.09
C LEU A 729 -19.73 1.51 -1.21
N GLU A 730 -21.06 1.47 -1.15
CA GLU A 730 -21.92 1.66 -2.32
C GLU A 730 -21.85 3.09 -2.88
N LEU A 731 -21.84 4.13 -2.03
CA LEU A 731 -21.70 5.53 -2.45
C LEU A 731 -20.33 5.85 -3.08
N PHE A 732 -19.28 5.13 -2.66
CA PHE A 732 -17.91 5.26 -3.15
C PHE A 732 -17.59 4.28 -4.30
N ALA A 733 -18.48 3.34 -4.60
CA ALA A 733 -18.25 2.39 -5.67
C ALA A 733 -18.11 3.14 -7.01
N PRO A 734 -17.12 2.77 -7.86
CA PRO A 734 -17.11 3.24 -9.22
C PRO A 734 -18.41 2.77 -9.88
N GLU A 735 -19.23 3.70 -10.37
CA GLU A 735 -20.42 3.34 -11.14
C GLU A 735 -19.97 2.50 -12.34
N GLU A 736 -20.41 1.25 -12.39
CA GLU A 736 -20.20 0.42 -13.58
C GLU A 736 -20.80 1.18 -14.78
N PRO A 737 -20.07 1.29 -15.91
CA PRO A 737 -20.65 1.85 -17.12
C PRO A 737 -21.93 1.06 -17.39
N ALA A 738 -23.03 1.76 -17.64
CA ALA A 738 -24.28 1.11 -18.03
C ALA A 738 -23.93 0.10 -19.13
N GLU A 739 -24.24 -1.18 -18.92
CA GLU A 739 -24.02 -2.17 -19.96
C GLU A 739 -24.67 -1.62 -21.24
N PRO A 740 -23.90 -1.45 -22.33
CA PRO A 740 -24.48 -0.98 -23.57
C PRO A 740 -25.64 -1.94 -23.87
N GLU A 741 -26.84 -1.39 -24.09
CA GLU A 741 -27.96 -2.19 -24.54
C GLU A 741 -27.44 -3.08 -25.67
N GLU A 742 -27.50 -4.41 -25.51
CA GLU A 742 -26.96 -5.35 -26.50
C GLU A 742 -27.51 -4.96 -27.87
N GLU A 743 -26.71 -4.29 -28.69
CA GLU A 743 -27.03 -4.15 -30.10
C GLU A 743 -27.06 -5.59 -30.64
N PRO A 744 -28.18 -6.02 -31.25
CA PRO A 744 -28.32 -7.40 -31.68
C PRO A 744 -27.15 -7.74 -32.62
N GLU A 745 -26.45 -8.85 -32.35
CA GLU A 745 -25.36 -9.31 -33.21
C GLU A 745 -25.82 -9.22 -34.68
N PRO A 746 -25.06 -8.55 -35.57
CA PRO A 746 -25.48 -8.39 -36.94
C PRO A 746 -25.65 -9.77 -37.57
N ASP A 747 -26.80 -9.97 -38.23
CA ASP A 747 -27.11 -11.23 -38.89
C ASP A 747 -25.94 -11.70 -39.76
N PRO A 748 -25.62 -13.00 -39.77
CA PRO A 748 -24.49 -13.51 -40.52
C PRO A 748 -24.59 -13.10 -42.00
N PRO A 749 -23.46 -12.65 -42.61
CA PRO A 749 -23.47 -12.10 -43.95
C PRO A 749 -23.95 -13.14 -44.98
N ILE A 750 -24.59 -12.64 -46.02
CA ILE A 750 -25.06 -13.43 -47.15
C ILE A 750 -23.87 -13.69 -48.08
N GLU A 751 -23.42 -14.94 -48.10
CA GLU A 751 -22.42 -15.40 -49.06
C GLU A 751 -23.06 -15.71 -50.43
N LEU A 752 -22.59 -15.04 -51.49
CA LEU A 752 -23.09 -15.26 -52.85
C LEU A 752 -21.99 -15.16 -53.92
N ARG A 753 -22.31 -15.64 -55.12
CA ARG A 753 -21.50 -15.49 -56.34
C ARG A 753 -22.30 -14.80 -57.42
N VAL A 754 -21.68 -13.91 -58.18
CA VAL A 754 -22.28 -13.37 -59.40
C VAL A 754 -22.11 -14.41 -60.51
N MET A 755 -23.22 -14.75 -61.16
CA MET A 755 -23.27 -15.65 -62.30
C MET A 755 -23.64 -14.90 -63.58
N ALA A 756 -23.08 -15.32 -64.69
CA ALA A 756 -23.35 -14.71 -65.99
C ALA A 756 -23.29 -15.74 -67.13
N ARG A 757 -24.10 -15.56 -68.17
CA ARG A 757 -24.05 -16.37 -69.40
C ARG A 757 -24.29 -15.54 -70.65
N LEU A 758 -23.72 -15.99 -71.77
CA LEU A 758 -24.07 -15.46 -73.09
C LEU A 758 -25.40 -16.07 -73.56
N GLY A 759 -26.41 -15.23 -73.77
CA GLY A 759 -27.70 -15.64 -74.31
C GLY A 759 -27.68 -15.80 -75.82
N GLU A 760 -28.64 -16.55 -76.36
CA GLU A 760 -28.79 -16.79 -77.81
C GLU A 760 -29.02 -15.50 -78.62
N ASP A 761 -29.45 -14.43 -77.95
CA ASP A 761 -29.65 -13.10 -78.51
C ASP A 761 -28.40 -12.20 -78.45
N GLY A 762 -27.26 -12.75 -78.01
CA GLY A 762 -25.97 -12.07 -77.90
C GLY A 762 -25.85 -11.14 -76.69
N ARG A 763 -26.85 -11.06 -75.81
CA ARG A 763 -26.78 -10.31 -74.55
C ARG A 763 -26.18 -11.17 -73.45
N ILE A 764 -25.62 -10.53 -72.45
CA ILE A 764 -25.09 -11.23 -71.27
C ILE A 764 -26.17 -11.20 -70.21
N GLU A 765 -26.64 -12.37 -69.80
CA GLU A 765 -27.63 -12.53 -68.74
C GLU A 765 -26.90 -12.75 -67.40
N HIS A 766 -27.31 -12.01 -66.38
CA HIS A 766 -26.72 -12.03 -65.05
C HIS A 766 -27.65 -12.66 -64.00
N GLY A 767 -27.07 -13.13 -62.91
CA GLY A 767 -27.78 -13.62 -61.74
C GLY A 767 -26.84 -13.70 -60.54
N VAL A 768 -27.37 -14.12 -59.41
CA VAL A 768 -26.55 -14.54 -58.27
C VAL A 768 -26.87 -15.98 -57.89
N GLU A 769 -25.87 -16.69 -57.37
CA GLU A 769 -26.00 -17.99 -56.75
C GLU A 769 -25.55 -17.86 -55.30
N LEU A 770 -26.45 -18.09 -54.35
CA LEU A 770 -26.13 -18.09 -52.91
C LEU A 770 -25.23 -19.29 -52.58
N ALA A 771 -24.50 -19.24 -51.45
CA ALA A 771 -23.70 -20.37 -50.97
C ALA A 771 -24.53 -21.66 -50.78
N SER A 772 -25.83 -21.53 -50.52
CA SER A 772 -26.79 -22.65 -50.47
C SER A 772 -27.05 -23.32 -51.82
N GLY A 773 -26.58 -22.73 -52.92
CA GLY A 773 -26.84 -23.15 -54.30
C GLY A 773 -28.13 -22.59 -54.90
N PHE A 774 -28.87 -21.77 -54.16
CA PHE A 774 -30.08 -21.11 -54.66
C PHE A 774 -29.74 -19.98 -55.63
N GLN A 775 -30.42 -19.93 -56.79
CA GLN A 775 -30.14 -18.96 -57.84
C GLN A 775 -31.24 -17.90 -57.93
N ILE A 776 -30.83 -16.63 -57.98
CA ILE A 776 -31.71 -15.47 -58.09
C ILE A 776 -31.37 -14.73 -59.39
N LEU A 777 -32.39 -14.51 -60.22
CA LEU A 777 -32.26 -13.79 -61.48
C LEU A 777 -33.03 -12.47 -61.36
N PRO A 778 -32.34 -11.32 -61.21
CA PRO A 778 -33.01 -10.04 -61.00
C PRO A 778 -33.80 -9.60 -62.25
N GLU A 779 -34.70 -8.64 -62.06
CA GLU A 779 -35.31 -7.96 -63.18
C GLU A 779 -34.27 -7.08 -63.92
N ARG A 780 -34.40 -6.92 -65.24
CA ARG A 780 -33.39 -6.23 -66.10
C ARG A 780 -31.95 -6.77 -65.97
N ARG A 781 -31.80 -8.07 -65.78
CA ARG A 781 -30.51 -8.77 -65.68
C ARG A 781 -29.66 -8.89 -66.96
N TYR A 782 -29.95 -8.14 -68.02
CA TYR A 782 -29.24 -8.29 -69.28
C TYR A 782 -28.34 -7.10 -69.55
N LEU A 783 -27.04 -7.33 -69.71
CA LEU A 783 -26.11 -6.35 -70.27
C LEU A 783 -26.22 -6.36 -71.81
N PRO A 784 -26.65 -5.25 -72.44
CA PRO A 784 -26.76 -5.16 -73.89
C PRO A 784 -25.40 -5.32 -74.60
N SER A 785 -25.41 -5.93 -75.79
CA SER A 785 -24.19 -6.18 -76.57
C SER A 785 -23.52 -4.90 -77.09
N ASP A 786 -24.25 -3.78 -77.16
CA ASP A 786 -23.81 -2.46 -77.63
C ASP A 786 -23.41 -1.50 -76.49
N THR A 787 -23.27 -1.99 -75.25
CA THR A 787 -22.85 -1.17 -74.10
C THR A 787 -21.45 -0.56 -74.30
N GLN A 788 -21.30 0.71 -73.93
CA GLN A 788 -20.03 1.43 -74.04
C GLN A 788 -18.92 0.78 -73.18
N VAL A 789 -17.74 0.59 -73.77
CA VAL A 789 -16.55 0.05 -73.08
C VAL A 789 -16.18 0.95 -71.89
N GLY A 790 -15.91 0.34 -70.73
CA GLY A 790 -15.49 1.00 -69.50
C GLY A 790 -16.63 1.53 -68.61
N MET A 791 -17.87 1.58 -69.12
CA MET A 791 -19.03 2.03 -68.35
C MET A 791 -19.65 0.90 -67.55
N TRP A 792 -19.92 1.14 -66.27
CA TRP A 792 -20.65 0.22 -65.40
C TRP A 792 -22.15 0.26 -65.68
N TYR A 793 -22.73 -0.92 -65.85
CA TYR A 793 -24.16 -1.17 -65.89
C TYR A 793 -24.59 -1.91 -64.64
N SER A 794 -25.73 -1.55 -64.06
CA SER A 794 -26.32 -2.22 -62.91
C SER A 794 -27.64 -2.89 -63.30
N THR A 795 -27.93 -4.05 -62.71
CA THR A 795 -29.26 -4.66 -62.78
C THR A 795 -30.25 -3.91 -61.90
N LEU A 796 -31.53 -4.30 -61.92
CA LEU A 796 -32.39 -4.01 -60.78
C LEU A 796 -31.97 -4.88 -59.60
N ASP A 797 -32.59 -4.58 -58.46
CA ASP A 797 -32.31 -5.20 -57.18
C ASP A 797 -32.44 -6.73 -57.25
N VAL A 798 -31.47 -7.38 -56.62
CA VAL A 798 -31.53 -8.79 -56.29
C VAL A 798 -32.32 -8.88 -54.99
N GLU A 799 -33.49 -9.50 -55.06
CA GLU A 799 -34.36 -9.66 -53.90
C GLU A 799 -34.25 -11.06 -53.30
N LEU A 800 -34.06 -11.13 -51.99
CA LEU A 800 -34.10 -12.36 -51.21
C LEU A 800 -35.28 -12.26 -50.23
N SER A 801 -36.26 -13.15 -50.37
CA SER A 801 -37.48 -13.15 -49.53
C SER A 801 -38.26 -11.83 -49.52
N GLY A 802 -38.15 -11.01 -50.58
CA GLY A 802 -38.85 -9.72 -50.70
C GLY A 802 -38.01 -8.51 -50.27
N THR A 803 -36.79 -8.72 -49.76
CA THR A 803 -35.87 -7.64 -49.37
C THR A 803 -34.74 -7.51 -50.39
N SER A 804 -34.43 -6.29 -50.81
CA SER A 804 -33.31 -6.00 -51.71
C SER A 804 -31.98 -6.20 -50.98
N ILE A 805 -31.13 -7.10 -51.50
CA ILE A 805 -29.79 -7.35 -50.97
C ILE A 805 -28.69 -6.64 -51.77
N GLY A 806 -29.06 -5.88 -52.80
CA GLY A 806 -28.13 -5.14 -53.66
C GLY A 806 -28.32 -5.39 -55.16
N GLN A 807 -27.37 -4.94 -55.98
CA GLN A 807 -27.44 -4.96 -57.45
C GLN A 807 -26.20 -5.59 -58.06
N ILE A 808 -26.38 -6.38 -59.13
CA ILE A 808 -25.26 -6.87 -59.92
C ILE A 808 -24.75 -5.73 -60.80
N ARG A 809 -23.43 -5.55 -60.84
CA ARG A 809 -22.77 -4.58 -61.71
C ARG A 809 -21.87 -5.28 -62.71
N ALA A 810 -21.85 -4.82 -63.95
CA ALA A 810 -20.95 -5.34 -64.96
C ALA A 810 -20.46 -4.24 -65.91
N ARG A 811 -19.25 -4.39 -66.46
CA ARG A 811 -18.74 -3.53 -67.53
C ARG A 811 -17.94 -4.31 -68.57
N ARG A 812 -18.01 -3.87 -69.82
CA ARG A 812 -17.18 -4.41 -70.91
C ARG A 812 -15.82 -3.71 -70.92
N LEU A 813 -14.75 -4.48 -70.97
CA LEU A 813 -13.38 -3.96 -71.04
C LEU A 813 -12.90 -3.82 -72.49
N ALA A 814 -11.84 -3.04 -72.69
CA ALA A 814 -11.28 -2.76 -74.02
C ALA A 814 -10.71 -4.01 -74.71
N ASP A 815 -10.34 -5.03 -73.94
CA ASP A 815 -9.85 -6.33 -74.43
C ASP A 815 -10.98 -7.34 -74.72
N GLY A 816 -12.24 -6.92 -74.57
CA GLY A 816 -13.43 -7.75 -74.85
C GLY A 816 -13.93 -8.58 -73.66
N ARG A 817 -13.17 -8.64 -72.55
CA ARG A 817 -13.63 -9.29 -71.31
C ARG A 817 -14.76 -8.50 -70.65
N ILE A 818 -15.49 -9.17 -69.77
CA ILE A 818 -16.53 -8.55 -68.95
C ILE A 818 -16.11 -8.65 -67.49
N GLU A 819 -16.07 -7.52 -66.81
CA GLU A 819 -15.85 -7.46 -65.38
C GLU A 819 -17.19 -7.45 -64.65
N LEU A 820 -17.28 -8.26 -63.60
CA LEU A 820 -18.43 -8.45 -62.74
C LEU A 820 -18.14 -7.86 -61.36
N GLY A 821 -19.17 -7.32 -60.74
CA GLY A 821 -19.15 -6.84 -59.37
C GLY A 821 -20.56 -6.85 -58.79
N PHE A 822 -20.64 -6.49 -57.53
CA PHE A 822 -21.89 -6.38 -56.80
C PHE A 822 -21.90 -5.06 -56.03
N ARG A 823 -23.06 -4.43 -55.93
CA ARG A 823 -23.25 -3.26 -55.08
C ARG A 823 -24.24 -3.63 -54.01
N ASP A 824 -23.83 -3.57 -52.74
CA ASP A 824 -24.70 -3.92 -51.62
C ASP A 824 -25.83 -2.89 -51.43
N PHE A 825 -26.72 -3.16 -50.47
CA PHE A 825 -27.89 -2.33 -50.19
C PHE A 825 -27.52 -0.96 -49.58
N GLU A 826 -26.35 -0.84 -48.94
CA GLU A 826 -25.80 0.42 -48.42
C GLU A 826 -25.10 1.25 -49.51
N GLY A 827 -24.88 0.64 -50.67
CA GLY A 827 -24.31 1.26 -51.85
C GLY A 827 -22.79 1.07 -51.99
N GLY A 828 -22.17 0.25 -51.12
CA GLY A 828 -20.79 -0.22 -51.21
C GLY A 828 -20.57 -1.12 -52.41
N ASN A 829 -19.37 -1.06 -53.02
CA ASN A 829 -19.06 -1.81 -54.22
C ASN A 829 -18.08 -2.94 -53.92
N LEU A 830 -18.55 -4.17 -54.14
CA LEU A 830 -17.83 -5.40 -53.89
C LEU A 830 -17.36 -5.99 -55.22
N ILE A 831 -16.07 -6.29 -55.32
CA ILE A 831 -15.45 -6.91 -56.50
C ILE A 831 -14.95 -8.30 -56.08
N PRO A 832 -15.49 -9.39 -56.65
CA PRO A 832 -14.98 -10.73 -56.38
C PRO A 832 -13.52 -10.88 -56.82
N ASP A 833 -12.73 -11.66 -56.08
CA ASP A 833 -11.36 -12.05 -56.48
C ASP A 833 -11.29 -12.59 -57.93
N ILE A 834 -12.30 -13.36 -58.34
CA ILE A 834 -12.51 -13.79 -59.72
C ILE A 834 -13.69 -13.02 -60.29
N ALA A 835 -13.44 -11.80 -60.79
CA ALA A 835 -14.45 -10.91 -61.34
C ALA A 835 -14.60 -10.94 -62.87
N TYR A 836 -13.72 -11.64 -63.61
CA TYR A 836 -13.65 -11.46 -65.07
C TYR A 836 -14.16 -12.67 -65.85
N LEU A 837 -15.03 -12.40 -66.82
CA LEU A 837 -15.44 -13.35 -67.86
C LEU A 837 -14.51 -13.22 -69.08
N PRO A 838 -14.13 -14.34 -69.71
CA PRO A 838 -13.34 -14.32 -70.95
C PRO A 838 -14.12 -13.67 -72.10
N ALA A 839 -13.41 -13.22 -73.15
CA ALA A 839 -14.01 -12.57 -74.31
C ALA A 839 -14.75 -13.56 -75.24
N ASP A 840 -14.40 -14.85 -75.18
CA ASP A 840 -14.93 -15.96 -75.96
C ASP A 840 -15.84 -16.87 -75.11
N LEU A 841 -16.97 -16.33 -74.67
CA LEU A 841 -17.96 -17.08 -73.87
C LEU A 841 -18.70 -18.13 -74.71
N ASP A 842 -18.87 -19.32 -74.14
CA ASP A 842 -19.73 -20.36 -74.72
C ASP A 842 -21.22 -20.00 -74.52
N GLU A 843 -21.98 -20.06 -75.62
CA GLU A 843 -23.42 -19.77 -75.62
C GLU A 843 -24.17 -20.71 -74.67
N GLY A 844 -25.02 -20.15 -73.80
CA GLY A 844 -25.83 -20.88 -72.83
C GLY A 844 -25.10 -21.40 -71.58
N ALA A 845 -23.76 -21.28 -71.51
CA ALA A 845 -22.99 -21.72 -70.35
C ALA A 845 -22.96 -20.68 -69.22
N TRP A 846 -23.21 -21.10 -67.98
CA TRP A 846 -23.14 -20.24 -66.79
C TRP A 846 -21.73 -20.21 -66.20
N TYR A 847 -21.13 -19.03 -66.21
CA TYR A 847 -19.87 -18.72 -65.53
C TYR A 847 -20.17 -18.08 -64.17
N ARG A 848 -19.28 -18.29 -63.19
CA ARG A 848 -19.44 -17.83 -61.81
C ARG A 848 -18.21 -17.08 -61.35
N SER A 849 -18.41 -16.01 -60.59
CA SER A 849 -17.35 -15.36 -59.83
C SER A 849 -16.88 -16.21 -58.65
N SER A 850 -15.85 -15.74 -57.95
CA SER A 850 -15.59 -16.17 -56.58
C SER A 850 -16.72 -15.72 -55.65
N LEU A 851 -16.75 -16.30 -54.45
CA LEU A 851 -17.66 -15.91 -53.39
C LEU A 851 -17.38 -14.46 -52.96
N ILE A 852 -18.44 -13.75 -52.58
CA ILE A 852 -18.38 -12.47 -51.88
C ILE A 852 -19.36 -12.51 -50.71
N GLU A 853 -19.02 -11.79 -49.65
CA GLU A 853 -19.85 -11.61 -48.46
C GLU A 853 -20.61 -10.29 -48.61
N VAL A 854 -21.93 -10.32 -48.41
CA VAL A 854 -22.81 -9.16 -48.49
C VAL A 854 -23.56 -9.06 -47.16
N GLN A 855 -23.51 -7.91 -46.51
CA GLN A 855 -24.28 -7.73 -45.27
C GLN A 855 -25.78 -7.89 -45.51
N ARG A 856 -26.50 -8.40 -44.51
CA ARG A 856 -27.94 -8.57 -44.61
C ARG A 856 -28.63 -7.22 -44.33
N PRO A 857 -29.61 -6.79 -45.15
CA PRO A 857 -30.41 -5.62 -44.82
C PRO A 857 -31.27 -5.91 -43.57
N PRO A 858 -31.53 -4.91 -42.71
CA PRO A 858 -32.41 -5.07 -41.55
C PRO A 858 -33.79 -5.58 -42.00
N GLU A 859 -34.41 -6.47 -41.22
CA GLU A 859 -35.77 -6.95 -41.53
C GLU A 859 -36.75 -5.76 -41.57
N PRO A 860 -37.67 -5.70 -42.55
CA PRO A 860 -38.71 -4.69 -42.54
C PRO A 860 -39.55 -4.88 -41.27
N ALA A 861 -39.70 -3.81 -40.48
CA ALA A 861 -40.55 -3.82 -39.30
C ALA A 861 -41.93 -4.39 -39.68
N GLU A 862 -42.40 -5.41 -38.95
CA GLU A 862 -43.76 -5.91 -39.13
C GLU A 862 -44.70 -4.74 -38.85
N ASP A 863 -45.40 -4.25 -39.89
CA ASP A 863 -46.44 -3.24 -39.74
C ASP A 863 -47.42 -3.73 -38.67
N GLU A 864 -47.45 -3.03 -37.53
CA GLU A 864 -48.44 -3.25 -36.48
C GLU A 864 -49.84 -3.22 -37.12
N GLU A 865 -50.55 -4.34 -37.02
CA GLU A 865 -51.96 -4.42 -37.42
C GLU A 865 -52.73 -3.30 -36.70
N GLU A 866 -53.19 -2.29 -37.45
CA GLU A 866 -54.13 -1.28 -36.95
C GLU A 866 -55.34 -2.00 -36.32
N PRO A 867 -55.71 -1.67 -35.07
CA PRO A 867 -56.82 -2.34 -34.41
C PRO A 867 -58.15 -1.88 -35.03
N ALA A 868 -58.96 -2.86 -35.45
CA ALA A 868 -60.34 -2.68 -35.92
C ALA A 868 -61.36 -2.55 -34.79
#